data_AF-A0A545T531-F1
#
_entry.id   AF-A0A545T531-F1
#
_cell.length_a   1.000
_cell.length_b   1.000
_cell.length_c   1.000
_cell.angle_alpha   90.00
_cell.angle_beta   90.00
_cell.angle_gamma   90.00
#
_symmetry.space_group_name_H-M   'P 1'
#
loop_
_entity.id
_entity.type
_entity.pdbx_description
1 polymer ?
#
loop_
_entity_poly.entity_id
_entity_poly.type
_entity_poly.pdbx_seq_one_letter_code
_entity_poly.pdbx_strand_id
1 'polypeptide(L)'
;MTKMNTDNPLVKILLLFIAVIFSVGGWTLANYGFDSIQKIRQIDRLPNASIAAAIPGEVKINATVSHADKYVSSRHYKIPSIYYLYRYEEEEVDSDGNRYWDTKFENSQASNFYLKDKTGEIYVDVSTLLDTDIHFSLPITSQDTYGDVRHTEWRIEPDDHVFVMAYLRKAAATQYLSFLDKGQYTPTISKYDESYEKSSIGMSIILMIAGGISLIALAVFFLTSGLSIHRVLAFLILLSLAVFIPLTHLGISMLYDDVLSGQSRIKTQMSASILRINQLTGLDIQSTHDASRLVNSAENLSQTTLNITNEILENIAYGEKQYLRQLKVFPNNLIAFLYTEPNELLFDSLIAPSKSRVTSRLLDYQKTKTDGILPQISIGVGLAICILMTWLGFRLIRLKRHIENIPTSKTSGVVFGLSEVKGRIKPIAEESPLRSPLTNTRCYWYFYKVEEKRQRGKETEWVTIEKRIDFKPFLCQDAHGQIKVMPLHAEVISQHKKVERRGQYRYTEKVLRLDDEVYVLGHTKIDRDVGDKLVFRSNKEDKPFLITNFSERAIMLRKAQTGMISLTAAFSAIIFAALFYLGMQGSFSPADYLMAALIAPVYMSIIILILHYNDLIFLRQRAARNLSNIGVSLQKRVELIPNLEKIVKKYLSHEKVLLKKLTELRTSYVTKTDNFDSVSAQLKQEQVVLTQMIAKAEDYPELKSHKLNVKLMNRLIDLENEISLMREGYNDAVTYFNTRIASVPDVFFAKAFGFVSMDLFHFESKHFSRLTVKFD
;
A
#
# COMPACT_ATOMS: atom_id res chain seq x y z
N MET A 1 15.95 1.07 14.37
CA MET A 1 15.93 2.13 13.35
C MET A 1 16.08 3.50 13.98
N THR A 2 17.29 4.05 13.91
CA THR A 2 17.58 5.47 14.13
C THR A 2 16.69 6.29 13.19
N LYS A 3 15.76 7.07 13.75
CA LYS A 3 14.89 7.94 12.95
C LYS A 3 15.77 8.94 12.20
N MET A 4 15.98 8.71 10.89
CA MET A 4 16.73 9.58 10.00
C MET A 4 16.24 11.02 10.20
N ASN A 5 17.17 11.94 10.42
CA ASN A 5 16.85 13.35 10.45
C ASN A 5 16.64 13.80 9.00
N THR A 6 15.42 13.66 8.49
CA THR A 6 15.06 13.95 7.09
C THR A 6 15.19 15.42 6.72
N ASP A 7 15.46 16.31 7.68
CA ASP A 7 15.73 17.71 7.43
C ASP A 7 17.18 17.99 6.99
N ASN A 8 18.09 17.02 7.10
CA ASN A 8 19.45 17.16 6.60
C ASN A 8 19.45 17.12 5.04
N PRO A 9 20.00 18.13 4.35
CA PRO A 9 20.03 18.18 2.88
C PRO A 9 20.71 16.95 2.25
N LEU A 10 21.77 16.41 2.89
CA LEU A 10 22.45 15.20 2.41
C LEU A 10 21.53 13.98 2.46
N VAL A 11 20.70 13.87 3.50
CA VAL A 11 19.71 12.78 3.62
C VAL A 11 18.65 12.91 2.54
N LYS A 12 18.19 14.12 2.21
CA LYS A 12 17.21 14.33 1.13
C LYS A 12 17.77 13.93 -0.24
N ILE A 13 18.99 14.32 -0.55
CA ILE A 13 19.66 13.94 -1.80
C ILE A 13 19.82 12.42 -1.87
N LEU A 14 20.24 11.78 -0.78
CA LEU A 14 20.33 10.32 -0.70
C LEU A 14 18.98 9.64 -0.96
N LEU A 15 17.89 10.13 -0.34
CA LEU A 15 16.55 9.59 -0.56
C LEU A 15 16.08 9.72 -2.01
N LEU A 16 16.38 10.85 -2.67
CA LEU A 16 16.08 11.04 -4.09
C LEU A 16 16.89 10.10 -4.99
N PHE A 17 18.18 9.91 -4.69
CA PHE A 17 19.02 8.96 -5.41
C PHE A 17 18.51 7.52 -5.26
N ILE A 18 18.12 7.13 -4.03
CA ILE A 18 17.48 5.84 -3.77
C ILE A 18 16.18 5.72 -4.58
N ALA A 19 15.34 6.75 -4.64
CA ALA A 19 14.11 6.73 -5.44
C ALA A 19 14.38 6.44 -6.94
N VAL A 20 15.46 7.00 -7.51
CA VAL A 20 15.87 6.71 -8.89
C VAL A 20 16.29 5.25 -9.05
N ILE A 21 17.13 4.72 -8.15
CA ILE A 21 17.56 3.32 -8.19
C ILE A 21 16.36 2.37 -8.15
N PHE A 22 15.43 2.58 -7.22
CA PHE A 22 14.24 1.75 -7.09
C PHE A 22 13.29 1.87 -8.30
N SER A 23 13.21 3.04 -8.93
CA SER A 23 12.41 3.22 -10.14
C SER A 23 13.00 2.46 -11.32
N VAL A 24 14.31 2.60 -11.56
CA VAL A 24 15.01 1.91 -12.65
C VAL A 24 15.03 0.41 -12.41
N GLY A 25 15.44 -0.04 -11.23
CA GLY A 25 15.48 -1.46 -10.88
C GLY A 25 14.09 -2.11 -10.86
N GLY A 26 13.06 -1.36 -10.45
CA GLY A 26 11.67 -1.84 -10.51
C GLY A 26 11.16 -1.99 -11.94
N TRP A 27 11.45 -1.02 -12.81
CA TRP A 27 11.09 -1.08 -14.23
C TRP A 27 11.81 -2.21 -14.97
N THR A 28 13.11 -2.37 -14.76
CA THR A 28 13.88 -3.46 -15.39
C THR A 28 13.37 -4.82 -14.95
N LEU A 29 13.15 -5.02 -13.64
CA LEU A 29 12.65 -6.29 -13.11
C LEU A 29 11.24 -6.62 -13.64
N ALA A 30 10.35 -5.63 -13.73
CA ALA A 30 9.02 -5.82 -14.29
C ALA A 30 9.08 -6.19 -15.79
N ASN A 31 9.96 -5.56 -16.56
CA ASN A 31 10.15 -5.89 -17.99
C ASN A 31 10.75 -7.29 -18.17
N TYR A 32 11.72 -7.71 -17.35
CA TYR A 32 12.22 -9.09 -17.42
C TYR A 32 11.13 -10.12 -17.14
N GLY A 33 10.22 -9.82 -16.19
CA GLY A 33 9.03 -10.64 -15.96
C GLY A 33 8.10 -10.67 -17.18
N PHE A 34 7.93 -9.51 -17.84
CA PHE A 34 7.16 -9.40 -19.08
C PHE A 34 7.72 -10.23 -20.23
N ASP A 35 9.03 -10.14 -20.48
CA ASP A 35 9.70 -10.93 -21.52
C ASP A 35 9.57 -12.44 -21.26
N SER A 36 9.63 -12.84 -19.98
CA SER A 36 9.45 -14.24 -19.57
C SER A 36 8.03 -14.75 -19.85
N ILE A 37 7.00 -13.89 -19.76
CA ILE A 37 5.63 -14.26 -20.17
C ILE A 37 5.55 -14.52 -21.66
N GLN A 38 6.23 -13.70 -22.48
CA GLN A 38 6.25 -13.93 -23.91
C GLN A 38 6.78 -15.34 -24.21
N LYS A 39 7.81 -15.81 -23.50
CA LYS A 39 8.33 -17.19 -23.62
C LYS A 39 7.26 -18.25 -23.32
N ILE A 40 6.54 -18.16 -22.20
CA ILE A 40 5.42 -19.09 -21.89
C ILE A 40 4.39 -19.11 -23.03
N ARG A 41 4.03 -17.93 -23.52
CA ARG A 41 3.03 -17.81 -24.57
C ARG A 41 3.51 -18.40 -25.90
N GLN A 42 4.80 -18.36 -26.18
CA GLN A 42 5.36 -19.05 -27.35
C GLN A 42 5.13 -20.57 -27.27
N ILE A 43 5.29 -21.17 -26.08
CA ILE A 43 5.03 -22.61 -25.85
C ILE A 43 3.55 -22.96 -26.14
N ASP A 44 2.62 -22.10 -25.71
CA ASP A 44 1.18 -22.28 -25.95
C ASP A 44 0.75 -22.07 -27.41
N ARG A 45 1.49 -21.26 -28.17
CA ARG A 45 1.12 -20.84 -29.53
C ARG A 45 1.44 -21.89 -30.59
N LEU A 46 2.49 -22.68 -30.42
CA LEU A 46 2.89 -23.70 -31.39
C LEU A 46 2.11 -25.00 -31.12
N PRO A 47 1.38 -25.57 -32.10
CA PRO A 47 0.79 -26.89 -31.94
C PRO A 47 1.91 -27.94 -31.92
N ASN A 48 1.71 -29.00 -31.15
CA ASN A 48 2.59 -30.18 -31.24
C ASN A 48 2.37 -30.84 -32.60
N ALA A 49 3.45 -31.04 -33.36
CA ALA A 49 3.41 -31.66 -34.68
C ALA A 49 4.16 -32.99 -34.65
N SER A 50 3.62 -33.99 -35.35
CA SER A 50 4.40 -35.18 -35.65
C SER A 50 5.58 -34.82 -36.58
N ILE A 51 6.65 -35.61 -36.52
CA ILE A 51 7.85 -35.40 -37.33
C ILE A 51 7.50 -35.35 -38.83
N ALA A 52 6.57 -36.20 -39.29
CA ALA A 52 6.16 -36.23 -40.68
C ALA A 52 5.30 -35.01 -41.09
N ALA A 53 4.49 -34.49 -40.16
CA ALA A 53 3.64 -33.30 -40.36
C ALA A 53 4.35 -31.98 -40.04
N ALA A 54 5.60 -32.01 -39.61
CA ALA A 54 6.39 -30.82 -39.33
C ALA A 54 6.62 -29.99 -40.62
N ILE A 55 6.29 -28.70 -40.52
CA ILE A 55 6.44 -27.71 -41.59
C ILE A 55 7.69 -26.85 -41.37
N PRO A 56 8.41 -26.44 -42.43
CA PRO A 56 9.56 -25.56 -42.29
C PRO A 56 9.19 -24.26 -41.56
N GLY A 57 9.97 -23.89 -40.55
CA GLY A 57 9.63 -22.81 -39.62
C GLY A 57 9.66 -23.24 -38.16
N GLU A 58 9.01 -22.47 -37.30
CA GLU A 58 8.92 -22.75 -35.87
C GLU A 58 8.09 -24.02 -35.63
N VAL A 59 8.67 -24.99 -34.94
CA VAL A 59 8.02 -26.27 -34.68
C VAL A 59 8.20 -26.69 -33.23
N LYS A 60 7.20 -27.40 -32.73
CA LYS A 60 7.18 -28.03 -31.42
C LYS A 60 6.95 -29.52 -31.61
N ILE A 61 7.91 -30.34 -31.18
CA ILE A 61 7.92 -31.79 -31.40
C ILE A 61 8.11 -32.49 -30.06
N ASN A 62 7.21 -33.43 -29.75
CA ASN A 62 7.34 -34.35 -28.62
C ASN A 62 7.71 -35.74 -29.16
N ALA A 63 8.92 -36.18 -28.87
CA ALA A 63 9.48 -37.42 -29.43
C ALA A 63 10.41 -38.12 -28.45
N THR A 64 10.71 -39.39 -28.70
CA THR A 64 11.75 -40.13 -27.98
C THR A 64 13.09 -39.89 -28.63
N VAL A 65 14.14 -39.78 -27.82
CA VAL A 65 15.49 -39.71 -28.37
C VAL A 65 15.93 -41.08 -28.86
N SER A 66 16.29 -41.19 -30.14
CA SER A 66 16.62 -42.45 -30.80
C SER A 66 18.09 -42.82 -30.62
N HIS A 67 18.99 -42.01 -31.20
CA HIS A 67 20.43 -42.21 -31.12
C HIS A 67 21.18 -40.89 -31.34
N ALA A 68 22.45 -40.84 -30.95
CA ALA A 68 23.33 -39.68 -31.16
C ALA A 68 24.50 -40.01 -32.10
N ASP A 69 25.03 -38.99 -32.76
CA ASP A 69 26.23 -39.10 -33.61
C ASP A 69 27.44 -39.56 -32.76
N LYS A 70 27.54 -39.07 -31.52
CA LYS A 70 28.55 -39.47 -30.55
C LYS A 70 28.03 -39.34 -29.11
N TYR A 71 28.02 -40.43 -28.35
CA TYR A 71 27.70 -40.34 -26.92
C TYR A 71 28.77 -39.55 -26.16
N VAL A 72 28.29 -38.66 -25.29
CA VAL A 72 29.09 -37.85 -24.37
C VAL A 72 28.84 -38.32 -22.95
N SER A 73 29.83 -38.21 -22.08
CA SER A 73 29.67 -38.57 -20.67
C SER A 73 30.51 -37.67 -19.79
N SER A 74 30.01 -37.37 -18.59
CA SER A 74 30.80 -36.61 -17.63
C SER A 74 31.97 -37.44 -17.12
N ARG A 75 33.04 -36.75 -16.72
CA ARG A 75 34.23 -37.39 -16.16
C ARG A 75 33.93 -38.17 -14.87
N HIS A 76 32.90 -37.75 -14.13
CA HIS A 76 32.53 -38.32 -12.84
C HIS A 76 31.65 -39.57 -13.00
N TYR A 77 30.45 -39.40 -13.58
CA TYR A 77 29.47 -40.49 -13.69
C TYR A 77 29.74 -41.45 -14.85
N LYS A 78 30.38 -40.97 -15.93
CA LYS A 78 30.76 -41.77 -17.12
C LYS A 78 29.59 -42.50 -17.79
N ILE A 79 28.36 -42.03 -17.60
CA ILE A 79 27.16 -42.62 -18.20
C ILE A 79 26.99 -42.07 -19.63
N PRO A 80 26.84 -42.93 -20.65
CA PRO A 80 26.68 -42.49 -22.04
C PRO A 80 25.38 -41.71 -22.20
N SER A 81 25.51 -40.45 -22.56
CA SER A 81 24.43 -39.48 -22.65
C SER A 81 24.54 -38.71 -23.97
N ILE A 82 23.48 -38.02 -24.33
CA ILE A 82 23.39 -37.17 -25.53
C ILE A 82 23.72 -35.74 -25.17
N TYR A 83 23.24 -35.32 -24.00
CA TYR A 83 23.62 -34.09 -23.33
C TYR A 83 23.88 -34.40 -21.87
N TYR A 84 24.89 -33.76 -21.29
CA TYR A 84 24.99 -33.66 -19.84
C TYR A 84 25.38 -32.24 -19.43
N LEU A 85 24.89 -31.82 -18.26
CA LEU A 85 25.38 -30.72 -17.47
C LEU A 85 25.86 -31.31 -16.15
N TYR A 86 27.14 -31.13 -15.83
CA TYR A 86 27.75 -31.61 -14.60
C TYR A 86 28.21 -30.41 -13.78
N ARG A 87 27.84 -30.42 -12.50
CA ARG A 87 28.21 -29.39 -11.52
C ARG A 87 28.90 -30.02 -10.32
N TYR A 88 30.01 -29.41 -9.94
CA TYR A 88 30.79 -29.71 -8.76
C TYR A 88 30.69 -28.55 -7.78
N GLU A 89 30.16 -28.83 -6.60
CA GLU A 89 29.88 -27.85 -5.56
C GLU A 89 30.59 -28.23 -4.26
N GLU A 90 31.08 -27.23 -3.53
CA GLU A 90 31.68 -27.38 -2.21
C GLU A 90 30.83 -26.64 -1.16
N GLU A 91 30.65 -27.21 0.02
CA GLU A 91 29.92 -26.60 1.12
C GLU A 91 30.83 -25.57 1.80
N GLU A 92 30.48 -24.30 1.68
CA GLU A 92 31.16 -23.19 2.34
C GLU A 92 30.33 -22.66 3.52
N VAL A 93 31.02 -22.08 4.50
CA VAL A 93 30.40 -21.42 5.64
C VAL A 93 30.61 -19.93 5.51
N ASP A 94 29.51 -19.17 5.45
CA ASP A 94 29.59 -17.71 5.43
C ASP A 94 30.11 -17.14 6.77
N SER A 95 30.39 -15.83 6.80
CA SER A 95 30.86 -15.13 8.00
C SER A 95 29.86 -15.16 9.17
N ASP A 96 28.60 -15.53 8.91
CA ASP A 96 27.52 -15.63 9.90
C ASP A 96 27.30 -17.07 10.39
N GLY A 97 28.03 -18.05 9.83
CA GLY A 97 27.98 -19.46 10.20
C GLY A 97 26.92 -20.28 9.44
N ASN A 98 26.32 -19.76 8.37
CA ASN A 98 25.40 -20.50 7.51
C ASN A 98 26.16 -21.27 6.44
N ARG A 99 25.75 -22.51 6.20
CA ARG A 99 26.31 -23.37 5.16
C ARG A 99 25.59 -23.15 3.83
N TYR A 100 26.33 -23.02 2.74
CA TYR A 100 25.80 -22.97 1.38
C TYR A 100 26.70 -23.75 0.43
N TRP A 101 26.12 -24.22 -0.67
CA TRP A 101 26.85 -24.93 -1.71
C TRP A 101 27.36 -23.91 -2.74
N ASP A 102 28.68 -23.79 -2.89
CA ASP A 102 29.32 -22.93 -3.89
C ASP A 102 29.74 -23.75 -5.11
N THR A 103 29.42 -23.26 -6.31
CA THR A 103 29.76 -23.96 -7.56
C THR A 103 31.20 -23.67 -7.95
N LYS A 104 32.09 -24.64 -7.78
CA LYS A 104 33.51 -24.51 -8.14
C LYS A 104 33.79 -24.85 -9.60
N PHE A 105 33.01 -25.78 -10.15
CA PHE A 105 33.19 -26.21 -11.53
C PHE A 105 31.86 -26.63 -12.15
N GLU A 106 31.60 -26.14 -13.35
CA GLU A 106 30.46 -26.52 -14.18
C GLU A 106 30.95 -26.83 -15.59
N ASN A 107 30.45 -27.92 -16.16
CA ASN A 107 30.76 -28.30 -17.53
C ASN A 107 29.55 -28.94 -18.19
N SER A 108 29.29 -28.58 -19.45
CA SER A 108 28.24 -29.18 -20.26
C SER A 108 28.77 -29.59 -21.63
N GLN A 109 28.25 -30.70 -22.14
CA GLN A 109 28.56 -31.15 -23.49
C GLN A 109 27.30 -31.77 -24.10
N ALA A 110 27.08 -31.54 -25.40
CA ALA A 110 26.10 -32.28 -26.16
C ALA A 110 26.67 -32.83 -27.47
N SER A 111 25.95 -33.78 -28.03
CA SER A 111 26.13 -34.28 -29.38
C SER A 111 24.84 -34.13 -30.17
N ASN A 112 24.97 -34.00 -31.48
CA ASN A 112 23.84 -34.04 -32.38
C ASN A 112 23.14 -35.41 -32.30
N PHE A 113 21.82 -35.39 -32.41
CA PHE A 113 21.01 -36.57 -32.13
C PHE A 113 19.77 -36.64 -33.00
N TYR A 114 19.12 -37.79 -32.96
CA TYR A 114 17.91 -38.07 -33.72
C TYR A 114 16.73 -38.23 -32.78
N LEU A 115 15.64 -37.57 -33.11
CA LEU A 115 14.34 -37.75 -32.46
C LEU A 115 13.50 -38.69 -33.29
N LYS A 116 12.77 -39.59 -32.63
CA LYS A 116 11.89 -40.55 -33.26
C LYS A 116 10.50 -40.48 -32.66
N ASP A 117 9.50 -40.49 -33.53
CA ASP A 117 8.10 -40.63 -33.16
C ASP A 117 7.44 -41.75 -33.98
N LYS A 118 6.10 -41.86 -33.93
CA LYS A 118 5.37 -42.89 -34.68
C LYS A 118 5.35 -42.66 -36.20
N THR A 119 5.75 -41.47 -36.65
CA THR A 119 5.64 -41.01 -38.04
C THR A 119 6.98 -40.94 -38.76
N GLY A 120 8.08 -40.81 -38.03
CA GLY A 120 9.42 -40.81 -38.61
C GLY A 120 10.51 -40.50 -37.60
N GLU A 121 11.67 -40.14 -38.15
CA GLU A 121 12.86 -39.76 -37.40
C GLU A 121 13.43 -38.46 -37.99
N ILE A 122 13.92 -37.56 -37.12
CA ILE A 122 14.46 -36.26 -37.52
C ILE A 122 15.76 -35.95 -36.82
N TYR A 123 16.69 -35.34 -37.57
CA TYR A 123 17.97 -34.89 -37.05
C TYR A 123 17.83 -33.58 -36.26
N VAL A 124 18.49 -33.51 -35.11
CA VAL A 124 18.57 -32.34 -34.24
C VAL A 124 20.02 -31.87 -34.21
N ASP A 125 20.25 -30.69 -34.79
CA ASP A 125 21.55 -30.07 -34.80
C ASP A 125 21.74 -29.19 -33.56
N VAL A 126 22.56 -29.68 -32.64
CA VAL A 126 22.93 -29.03 -31.38
C VAL A 126 24.39 -28.55 -31.43
N SER A 127 25.08 -28.71 -32.56
CA SER A 127 26.52 -28.48 -32.70
C SER A 127 26.94 -27.03 -32.45
N THR A 128 25.97 -26.12 -32.43
CA THR A 128 26.15 -24.67 -32.23
C THR A 128 26.02 -24.23 -30.77
N LEU A 129 26.05 -25.15 -29.80
CA LEU A 129 25.96 -24.90 -28.34
C LEU A 129 26.83 -23.75 -27.80
N LEU A 130 27.93 -23.40 -28.47
CA LEU A 130 28.84 -22.34 -28.05
C LEU A 130 28.34 -20.93 -28.39
N ASP A 131 27.39 -20.77 -29.33
CA ASP A 131 26.93 -19.47 -29.85
C ASP A 131 25.43 -19.20 -29.64
N THR A 132 24.66 -20.13 -29.03
CA THR A 132 23.19 -20.00 -28.89
C THR A 132 22.68 -20.32 -27.48
N ASP A 133 21.79 -19.47 -26.95
CA ASP A 133 21.04 -19.68 -25.70
C ASP A 133 19.94 -20.76 -25.85
N ILE A 134 20.32 -22.03 -26.00
CA ILE A 134 19.37 -23.15 -25.93
C ILE A 134 18.99 -23.39 -24.46
N HIS A 135 17.69 -23.33 -24.15
CA HIS A 135 17.21 -23.63 -22.81
C HIS A 135 17.08 -25.15 -22.60
N PHE A 136 17.99 -25.72 -21.81
CA PHE A 136 17.87 -27.10 -21.34
C PHE A 136 17.15 -27.15 -20.00
N SER A 137 16.04 -27.89 -19.94
CA SER A 137 15.28 -28.09 -18.71
C SER A 137 15.14 -29.58 -18.40
N LEU A 138 15.89 -30.02 -17.39
CA LEU A 138 16.11 -31.43 -17.11
C LEU A 138 15.95 -31.70 -15.60
N PRO A 139 15.41 -32.86 -15.20
CA PRO A 139 15.47 -33.29 -13.83
C PRO A 139 16.90 -33.69 -13.44
N ILE A 140 17.24 -33.47 -12.16
CA ILE A 140 18.48 -34.01 -11.59
C ILE A 140 18.47 -35.51 -11.82
N THR A 141 19.46 -36.01 -12.56
CA THR A 141 19.51 -37.42 -12.94
C THR A 141 20.41 -38.22 -12.01
N SER A 142 21.47 -37.60 -11.48
CA SER A 142 22.35 -38.20 -10.48
C SER A 142 22.89 -37.11 -9.55
N GLN A 143 22.93 -37.41 -8.25
CA GLN A 143 23.49 -36.50 -7.25
C GLN A 143 24.11 -37.31 -6.11
N ASP A 144 25.39 -37.05 -5.83
CA ASP A 144 26.12 -37.64 -4.72
C ASP A 144 26.74 -36.56 -3.85
N THR A 145 26.69 -36.77 -2.52
CA THR A 145 27.26 -35.85 -1.54
C THR A 145 28.24 -36.61 -0.65
N TYR A 146 29.49 -36.14 -0.60
CA TYR A 146 30.58 -36.73 0.17
C TYR A 146 31.24 -35.67 1.05
N GLY A 147 30.88 -35.66 2.33
CA GLY A 147 31.34 -34.61 3.25
C GLY A 147 30.87 -33.24 2.78
N ASP A 148 31.82 -32.33 2.60
CA ASP A 148 31.58 -30.94 2.20
C ASP A 148 31.57 -30.78 0.67
N VAL A 149 31.32 -31.83 -0.09
CA VAL A 149 31.36 -31.83 -1.56
C VAL A 149 30.10 -32.47 -2.13
N ARG A 150 29.53 -31.84 -3.18
CA ARG A 150 28.36 -32.33 -3.89
C ARG A 150 28.60 -32.35 -5.39
N HIS A 151 28.33 -33.51 -5.98
CA HIS A 151 28.34 -33.74 -7.42
C HIS A 151 26.89 -33.82 -7.89
N THR A 152 26.50 -33.01 -8.87
CA THR A 152 25.15 -33.04 -9.43
C THR A 152 25.23 -33.11 -10.95
N GLU A 153 24.46 -34.00 -11.57
CA GLU A 153 24.40 -34.18 -13.02
C GLU A 153 22.95 -34.18 -13.53
N TRP A 154 22.75 -33.47 -14.64
CA TRP A 154 21.55 -33.48 -15.45
C TRP A 154 21.89 -34.04 -16.82
N ARG A 155 21.11 -34.99 -17.34
CA ARG A 155 21.41 -35.62 -18.64
C ARG A 155 20.18 -35.98 -19.45
N ILE A 156 20.41 -36.11 -20.75
CA ILE A 156 19.49 -36.71 -21.71
C ILE A 156 20.11 -38.02 -22.18
N GLU A 157 19.39 -39.11 -21.97
CA GLU A 157 19.77 -40.47 -22.34
C GLU A 157 19.03 -40.90 -23.63
N PRO A 158 19.51 -41.94 -24.32
CA PRO A 158 18.70 -42.65 -25.30
C PRO A 158 17.36 -43.10 -24.70
N ASP A 159 16.32 -43.14 -25.53
CA ASP A 159 14.94 -43.50 -25.16
C ASP A 159 14.21 -42.53 -24.22
N ASP A 160 14.86 -41.44 -23.78
CA ASP A 160 14.16 -40.38 -23.05
C ASP A 160 13.10 -39.72 -23.93
N HIS A 161 11.94 -39.43 -23.33
CA HIS A 161 10.95 -38.56 -23.94
C HIS A 161 11.37 -37.10 -23.74
N VAL A 162 11.45 -36.36 -24.85
CA VAL A 162 11.80 -34.94 -24.83
C VAL A 162 10.83 -34.11 -25.64
N PHE A 163 10.65 -32.90 -25.15
CA PHE A 163 9.96 -31.79 -25.76
C PHE A 163 11.01 -30.88 -26.43
N VAL A 164 10.89 -30.64 -27.74
CA VAL A 164 11.82 -29.78 -28.48
C VAL A 164 11.08 -28.66 -29.19
N MET A 165 11.50 -27.43 -28.92
CA MET A 165 11.13 -26.22 -29.66
C MET A 165 12.32 -25.72 -30.45
N ALA A 166 12.21 -25.77 -31.77
CA ALA A 166 13.29 -25.45 -32.69
C ALA A 166 12.74 -24.87 -34.00
N TYR A 167 13.65 -24.44 -34.87
CA TYR A 167 13.31 -24.08 -36.24
C TYR A 167 13.59 -25.26 -37.18
N LEU A 168 12.56 -25.74 -37.87
CA LEU A 168 12.68 -26.78 -38.87
C LEU A 168 13.25 -26.20 -40.17
N ARG A 169 14.44 -26.65 -40.54
CA ARG A 169 15.04 -26.37 -41.85
C ARG A 169 14.92 -27.57 -42.77
N LYS A 170 14.99 -27.27 -44.06
CA LYS A 170 15.10 -28.27 -45.14
C LYS A 170 16.38 -27.98 -45.92
N ALA A 171 17.36 -28.88 -45.82
CA ALA A 171 18.55 -28.85 -46.67
C ALA A 171 18.45 -29.99 -47.69
N ALA A 172 18.31 -29.64 -48.97
CA ALA A 172 18.09 -30.60 -50.05
C ALA A 172 16.92 -31.57 -49.76
N ALA A 173 17.21 -32.87 -49.58
CA ALA A 173 16.23 -33.93 -49.33
C ALA A 173 15.99 -34.22 -47.83
N THR A 174 16.76 -33.65 -46.91
CA THR A 174 16.67 -33.94 -45.47
C THR A 174 16.17 -32.74 -44.67
N GLN A 175 15.31 -33.02 -43.69
CA GLN A 175 14.82 -32.04 -42.72
C GLN A 175 15.61 -32.19 -41.43
N TYR A 176 15.91 -31.07 -40.79
CA TYR A 176 16.61 -31.04 -39.51
C TYR A 176 16.13 -29.88 -38.64
N LEU A 177 16.22 -30.04 -37.33
CA LEU A 177 15.95 -29.01 -36.36
C LEU A 177 17.22 -28.20 -36.12
N SER A 178 17.12 -26.88 -36.25
CA SER A 178 18.17 -25.92 -35.94
C SER A 178 17.71 -24.94 -34.87
N PHE A 179 18.64 -24.48 -34.05
CA PHE A 179 18.41 -23.48 -33.01
C PHE A 179 19.04 -22.12 -33.34
N LEU A 180 19.72 -22.00 -34.49
CA LEU A 180 20.38 -20.76 -34.93
C LEU A 180 19.40 -19.73 -35.50
N ASP A 181 18.27 -20.20 -36.02
CA ASP A 181 17.29 -19.34 -36.68
C ASP A 181 16.54 -18.47 -35.68
N LYS A 182 16.55 -17.16 -35.95
CA LYS A 182 15.73 -16.20 -35.22
C LYS A 182 14.27 -16.39 -35.58
N GLY A 183 13.43 -16.59 -34.57
CA GLY A 183 11.97 -16.66 -34.69
C GLY A 183 11.28 -16.16 -33.42
N GLN A 184 9.95 -16.21 -33.41
CA GLN A 184 9.10 -15.95 -32.25
C GLN A 184 8.90 -17.22 -31.40
N TYR A 185 9.99 -17.95 -31.16
CA TYR A 185 10.02 -19.12 -30.28
C TYR A 185 11.26 -19.06 -29.38
N THR A 186 11.22 -19.79 -28.27
CA THR A 186 12.38 -19.95 -27.38
C THR A 186 13.00 -21.32 -27.68
N PRO A 187 14.24 -21.39 -28.19
CA PRO A 187 14.99 -22.64 -28.32
C PRO A 187 14.95 -23.44 -27.01
N THR A 188 14.33 -24.61 -26.99
CA THR A 188 14.15 -25.38 -25.76
C THR A 188 14.26 -26.87 -26.04
N ILE A 189 14.97 -27.56 -25.15
CA ILE A 189 14.99 -29.02 -25.06
C ILE A 189 14.67 -29.36 -23.60
N SER A 190 13.51 -29.98 -23.37
CA SER A 190 13.06 -30.33 -22.02
C SER A 190 12.71 -31.82 -21.90
N LYS A 191 13.07 -32.43 -20.77
CA LYS A 191 12.57 -33.76 -20.35
C LYS A 191 11.25 -33.66 -19.58
N TYR A 192 10.85 -32.45 -19.21
CA TYR A 192 9.56 -32.20 -18.58
C TYR A 192 8.47 -31.99 -19.63
N ASP A 193 7.23 -32.20 -19.21
CA ASP A 193 6.07 -31.87 -20.04
C ASP A 193 5.80 -30.35 -20.05
N GLU A 194 5.06 -29.89 -21.06
CA GLU A 194 4.74 -28.47 -21.26
C GLU A 194 4.12 -27.82 -20.01
N SER A 195 3.29 -28.55 -19.30
CA SER A 195 2.60 -28.07 -18.10
C SER A 195 3.59 -27.71 -16.99
N TYR A 196 4.67 -28.48 -16.85
CA TYR A 196 5.71 -28.23 -15.85
C TYR A 196 6.53 -26.98 -16.22
N GLU A 197 6.96 -26.86 -17.49
CA GLU A 197 7.71 -25.68 -17.97
C GLU A 197 6.93 -24.38 -17.72
N LYS A 198 5.65 -24.38 -18.07
CA LYS A 198 4.78 -23.21 -17.90
C LYS A 198 4.55 -22.87 -16.43
N SER A 199 4.37 -23.88 -15.56
CA SER A 199 4.18 -23.67 -14.12
C SER A 199 5.45 -23.16 -13.43
N SER A 200 6.61 -23.74 -13.76
CA SER A 200 7.93 -23.36 -13.22
C SER A 200 8.25 -21.90 -13.54
N ILE A 201 8.05 -21.48 -14.79
CA ILE A 201 8.29 -20.10 -15.25
C ILE A 201 7.19 -19.16 -14.72
N GLY A 202 5.95 -19.64 -14.57
CA GLY A 202 4.80 -18.83 -14.14
C GLY A 202 4.98 -18.19 -12.76
N MET A 203 5.56 -18.92 -11.78
CA MET A 203 5.78 -18.39 -10.44
C MET A 203 6.84 -17.27 -10.41
N SER A 204 7.97 -17.48 -11.10
CA SER A 204 9.05 -16.49 -11.13
C SER A 204 8.60 -15.19 -11.82
N ILE A 205 7.80 -15.29 -12.89
CA ILE A 205 7.15 -14.15 -13.54
C ILE A 205 6.35 -13.31 -12.55
N ILE A 206 5.43 -13.94 -11.80
CA ILE A 206 4.55 -13.23 -10.87
C ILE A 206 5.40 -12.47 -9.84
N LEU A 207 6.43 -13.12 -9.30
CA LEU A 207 7.34 -12.52 -8.33
C LEU A 207 8.16 -11.36 -8.92
N MET A 208 8.63 -11.47 -10.16
CA MET A 208 9.40 -10.40 -10.82
C MET A 208 8.53 -9.19 -11.11
N ILE A 209 7.32 -9.39 -11.65
CA ILE A 209 6.40 -8.28 -11.95
C ILE A 209 5.91 -7.62 -10.67
N ALA A 210 5.42 -8.40 -9.71
CA ALA A 210 4.93 -7.86 -8.45
C ALA A 210 6.05 -7.21 -7.61
N GLY A 211 7.25 -7.80 -7.63
CA GLY A 211 8.46 -7.24 -7.05
C GLY A 211 8.85 -5.92 -7.72
N GLY A 212 8.90 -5.87 -9.05
CA GLY A 212 9.23 -4.67 -9.82
C GLY A 212 8.26 -3.53 -9.56
N ILE A 213 6.96 -3.80 -9.57
CA ILE A 213 5.92 -2.82 -9.24
C ILE A 213 6.04 -2.35 -7.77
N SER A 214 6.38 -3.24 -6.86
CA SER A 214 6.60 -2.89 -5.45
C SER A 214 7.84 -2.01 -5.25
N LEU A 215 8.90 -2.23 -6.03
CA LEU A 215 10.07 -1.34 -6.05
C LEU A 215 9.69 0.06 -6.57
N ILE A 216 8.86 0.14 -7.61
CA ILE A 216 8.32 1.42 -8.12
C ILE A 216 7.46 2.12 -7.06
N ALA A 217 6.57 1.39 -6.37
CA ALA A 217 5.77 1.91 -5.27
C ALA A 217 6.63 2.46 -4.12
N LEU A 218 7.74 1.77 -3.81
CA LEU A 218 8.70 2.18 -2.80
C LEU A 218 9.55 3.39 -3.26
N ALA A 219 9.83 3.50 -4.55
CA ALA A 219 10.46 4.69 -5.13
C ALA A 219 9.62 5.95 -4.89
N VAL A 220 8.28 5.87 -5.03
CA VAL A 220 7.38 7.00 -4.74
C VAL A 220 7.46 7.41 -3.27
N PHE A 221 7.55 6.45 -2.34
CA PHE A 221 7.75 6.76 -0.93
C PHE A 221 9.06 7.53 -0.69
N PHE A 222 10.16 7.11 -1.30
CA PHE A 222 11.44 7.80 -1.15
C PHE A 222 11.46 9.17 -1.83
N LEU A 223 10.83 9.30 -3.00
CA LEU A 223 10.68 10.55 -3.73
C LEU A 223 9.90 11.57 -2.89
N THR A 224 8.73 11.19 -2.38
CA THR A 224 7.89 12.08 -1.55
C THR A 224 8.57 12.43 -0.22
N SER A 225 9.33 11.49 0.36
CA SER A 225 10.14 11.74 1.55
C SER A 225 11.29 12.72 1.28
N GLY A 226 12.01 12.59 0.16
CA GLY A 226 13.08 13.48 -0.26
C GLY A 226 12.58 14.89 -0.56
N LEU A 227 11.45 15.01 -1.26
CA LEU A 227 10.78 16.28 -1.56
C LEU A 227 10.06 16.92 -0.36
N SER A 228 10.07 16.26 0.81
CA SER A 228 9.41 16.74 2.03
C SER A 228 7.89 16.99 1.82
N ILE A 229 7.24 16.09 1.08
CA ILE A 229 5.79 16.08 0.87
C ILE A 229 5.15 15.30 2.03
N HIS A 230 4.36 15.97 2.87
CA HIS A 230 3.64 15.36 4.00
C HIS A 230 2.15 15.13 3.70
N ARG A 231 1.63 15.66 2.59
CA ARG A 231 0.22 15.50 2.20
C ARG A 231 -0.02 14.08 1.70
N VAL A 232 -0.83 13.32 2.45
CA VAL A 232 -1.14 11.91 2.17
C VAL A 232 -1.87 11.75 0.84
N LEU A 233 -2.77 12.68 0.51
CA LEU A 233 -3.48 12.67 -0.77
C LEU A 233 -2.54 12.75 -1.97
N ALA A 234 -1.57 13.67 -1.95
CA ALA A 234 -0.60 13.82 -3.02
C ALA A 234 0.27 12.55 -3.19
N PHE A 235 0.68 11.96 -2.06
CA PHE A 235 1.40 10.69 -2.06
C PHE A 235 0.58 9.55 -2.68
N LEU A 236 -0.70 9.40 -2.31
CA LEU A 236 -1.56 8.34 -2.85
C LEU A 236 -1.81 8.49 -4.35
N ILE A 237 -1.97 9.72 -4.85
CA ILE A 237 -2.11 9.99 -6.29
C ILE A 237 -0.85 9.58 -7.04
N LEU A 238 0.33 10.02 -6.56
CA LEU A 238 1.61 9.65 -7.17
C LEU A 238 1.84 8.13 -7.14
N LEU A 239 1.50 7.48 -6.03
CA LEU A 239 1.61 6.03 -5.86
C LEU A 239 0.70 5.30 -6.85
N SER A 240 -0.55 5.74 -6.98
CA SER A 240 -1.52 5.17 -7.92
C SER A 240 -1.05 5.31 -9.37
N LEU A 241 -0.57 6.50 -9.76
CA LEU A 241 -0.09 6.76 -11.13
C LEU A 241 1.17 5.94 -11.46
N ALA A 242 2.12 5.87 -10.51
CA ALA A 242 3.37 5.15 -10.70
C ALA A 242 3.19 3.64 -10.92
N VAL A 243 2.07 3.07 -10.49
CA VAL A 243 1.73 1.65 -10.71
C VAL A 243 0.78 1.45 -11.88
N PHE A 244 -0.21 2.34 -12.03
CA PHE A 244 -1.17 2.29 -13.13
C PHE A 244 -0.48 2.40 -14.49
N ILE A 245 0.47 3.36 -14.65
CA ILE A 245 1.13 3.61 -15.94
C ILE A 245 1.97 2.41 -16.41
N PRO A 246 2.88 1.81 -15.60
CA PRO A 246 3.62 0.63 -16.02
C PRO A 246 2.74 -0.57 -16.36
N LEU A 247 1.75 -0.89 -15.52
CA LEU A 247 0.87 -2.03 -15.77
C LEU A 247 0.02 -1.84 -17.03
N THR A 248 -0.49 -0.63 -17.26
CA THR A 248 -1.22 -0.33 -18.49
C THR A 248 -0.30 -0.40 -19.72
N HIS A 249 0.93 0.11 -19.62
CA HIS A 249 1.92 -0.01 -20.68
C HIS A 249 2.21 -1.48 -21.03
N LEU A 250 2.48 -2.33 -20.02
CA LEU A 250 2.71 -3.76 -20.23
C LEU A 250 1.48 -4.43 -20.87
N GLY A 251 0.28 -4.14 -20.37
CA GLY A 251 -0.97 -4.67 -20.94
C GLY A 251 -1.19 -4.26 -22.40
N ILE A 252 -0.95 -2.98 -22.74
CA ILE A 252 -1.12 -2.47 -24.10
C ILE A 252 -0.04 -3.03 -25.04
N SER A 253 1.22 -3.10 -24.60
CA SER A 253 2.31 -3.71 -25.38
C SER A 253 1.99 -5.16 -25.73
N MET A 254 1.48 -5.91 -24.75
CA MET A 254 1.09 -7.30 -24.94
C MET A 254 -0.05 -7.46 -25.94
N LEU A 255 -1.01 -6.53 -25.89
CA LEU A 255 -2.17 -6.51 -26.77
C LEU A 255 -1.74 -6.24 -28.21
N TYR A 256 -0.82 -5.29 -28.41
CA TYR A 256 -0.23 -4.98 -29.70
C TYR A 256 0.47 -6.21 -30.31
N ASP A 257 1.32 -6.88 -29.51
CA ASP A 257 2.02 -8.09 -29.95
C ASP A 257 1.06 -9.22 -30.31
N ASP A 258 -0.01 -9.41 -29.54
CA ASP A 258 -1.00 -10.46 -29.81
C ASP A 258 -1.75 -10.27 -31.11
N VAL A 259 -2.17 -9.04 -31.43
CA VAL A 259 -2.97 -8.77 -32.62
C VAL A 259 -2.11 -8.81 -33.87
N LEU A 260 -1.02 -8.02 -33.90
CA LEU A 260 -0.24 -7.82 -35.13
C LEU A 260 0.73 -8.96 -35.42
N SER A 261 1.50 -9.40 -34.42
CA SER A 261 2.41 -10.54 -34.62
C SER A 261 1.63 -11.84 -34.86
N GLY A 262 0.47 -11.99 -34.22
CA GLY A 262 -0.43 -13.12 -34.45
C GLY A 262 -0.87 -13.23 -35.92
N GLN A 263 -1.25 -12.11 -36.54
CA GLN A 263 -1.67 -12.09 -37.95
C GLN A 263 -0.54 -12.50 -38.89
N SER A 264 0.64 -11.92 -38.71
CA SER A 264 1.83 -12.20 -39.54
C SER A 264 2.25 -13.68 -39.43
N ARG A 265 2.19 -14.23 -38.22
CA ARG A 265 2.54 -15.64 -37.97
C ARG A 265 1.58 -16.61 -38.66
N ILE A 266 0.27 -16.41 -38.51
CA ILE A 266 -0.73 -17.27 -39.18
C ILE A 266 -0.56 -17.21 -40.69
N LYS A 267 -0.33 -16.03 -41.28
CA LYS A 267 -0.05 -15.89 -42.73
C LYS A 267 1.20 -16.67 -43.15
N THR A 268 2.30 -16.53 -42.41
CA THR A 268 3.56 -17.23 -42.69
C THR A 268 3.38 -18.75 -42.59
N GLN A 269 2.77 -19.23 -41.50
CA GLN A 269 2.53 -20.65 -41.25
C GLN A 269 1.60 -21.27 -42.30
N MET A 270 0.59 -20.52 -42.74
CA MET A 270 -0.33 -20.92 -43.81
C MET A 270 0.42 -21.08 -45.14
N SER A 271 1.26 -20.12 -45.52
CA SER A 271 2.06 -20.19 -46.75
C SER A 271 3.04 -21.38 -46.75
N ALA A 272 3.74 -21.62 -45.63
CA ALA A 272 4.67 -22.74 -45.48
C ALA A 272 3.95 -24.09 -45.55
N SER A 273 2.74 -24.16 -45.01
CA SER A 273 1.91 -25.36 -45.05
C SER A 273 1.39 -25.68 -46.43
N ILE A 274 0.87 -24.69 -47.18
CA ILE A 274 0.44 -24.89 -48.57
C ILE A 274 1.61 -25.43 -49.41
N LEU A 275 2.79 -24.81 -49.28
CA LEU A 275 3.99 -25.27 -49.97
C LEU A 275 4.33 -26.72 -49.64
N ARG A 276 4.22 -27.11 -48.36
CA ARG A 276 4.48 -28.49 -47.92
C ARG A 276 3.46 -29.47 -48.47
N ILE A 277 2.18 -29.11 -48.48
CA ILE A 277 1.10 -29.95 -49.02
C ILE A 277 1.30 -30.16 -50.53
N ASN A 278 1.65 -29.11 -51.29
CA ASN A 278 1.94 -29.21 -52.72
C ASN A 278 3.12 -30.15 -52.98
N GLN A 279 4.17 -30.09 -52.14
CA GLN A 279 5.31 -31.01 -52.24
C GLN A 279 4.93 -32.47 -51.95
N LEU A 280 3.98 -32.71 -51.04
CA LEU A 280 3.55 -34.06 -50.65
C LEU A 280 2.57 -34.68 -51.64
N THR A 281 1.69 -33.87 -52.23
CA THR A 281 0.57 -34.33 -53.06
C THR A 281 0.80 -34.15 -54.56
N GLY A 282 1.77 -33.32 -54.95
CA GLY A 282 1.98 -32.93 -56.36
C GLY A 282 0.90 -32.01 -56.93
N LEU A 283 -0.03 -31.54 -56.09
CA LEU A 283 -1.09 -30.61 -56.46
C LEU A 283 -0.55 -29.17 -56.45
N ASP A 284 -1.00 -28.34 -57.39
CA ASP A 284 -0.71 -26.89 -57.40
C ASP A 284 -1.83 -26.13 -56.67
N ILE A 285 -1.85 -26.26 -55.34
CA ILE A 285 -2.80 -25.54 -54.50
C ILE A 285 -2.26 -24.13 -54.29
N GLN A 286 -2.95 -23.13 -54.82
CA GLN A 286 -2.52 -21.73 -54.71
C GLN A 286 -3.10 -21.04 -53.46
N SER A 287 -4.22 -21.55 -52.95
CA SER A 287 -4.81 -21.08 -51.69
C SER A 287 -5.49 -22.24 -50.96
N THR A 288 -5.67 -22.10 -49.65
CA THR A 288 -6.34 -23.13 -48.84
C THR A 288 -7.83 -23.30 -49.18
N HIS A 289 -8.43 -22.42 -49.97
CA HIS A 289 -9.79 -22.59 -50.50
C HIS A 289 -9.91 -23.73 -51.51
N ASP A 290 -8.80 -24.11 -52.14
CA ASP A 290 -8.71 -25.30 -52.98
C ASP A 290 -8.58 -26.60 -52.15
N ALA A 291 -8.80 -26.56 -50.83
CA ALA A 291 -8.81 -27.77 -50.00
C ALA A 291 -9.85 -28.81 -50.48
N SER A 292 -10.92 -28.38 -51.14
CA SER A 292 -11.85 -29.28 -51.84
C SER A 292 -11.19 -30.11 -52.94
N ARG A 293 -10.14 -29.60 -53.61
CA ARG A 293 -9.33 -30.35 -54.58
C ARG A 293 -8.49 -31.45 -53.92
N LEU A 294 -8.05 -31.24 -52.67
CA LEU A 294 -7.42 -32.30 -51.86
C LEU A 294 -8.41 -33.43 -51.56
N VAL A 295 -9.66 -33.07 -51.23
CA VAL A 295 -10.73 -34.05 -50.98
C VAL A 295 -11.03 -34.87 -52.24
N ASN A 296 -11.13 -34.21 -53.38
CA ASN A 296 -11.44 -34.86 -54.67
C ASN A 296 -10.26 -35.72 -55.20
N SER A 297 -9.03 -35.39 -54.82
CA SER A 297 -7.82 -36.14 -55.23
C SER A 297 -7.42 -37.20 -54.20
N ALA A 298 -8.17 -37.36 -53.11
CA ALA A 298 -7.80 -38.20 -51.99
C ALA A 298 -7.74 -39.68 -52.35
N GLU A 299 -8.56 -40.16 -53.28
CA GLU A 299 -8.58 -41.57 -53.72
C GLU A 299 -7.27 -42.00 -54.40
N ASN A 300 -6.49 -41.07 -54.94
CA ASN A 300 -5.23 -41.35 -55.65
C ASN A 300 -3.98 -41.18 -54.76
N LEU A 301 -4.14 -40.77 -53.51
CA LEU A 301 -3.04 -40.52 -52.58
C LEU A 301 -2.86 -41.72 -51.64
N SER A 302 -1.61 -42.01 -51.27
CA SER A 302 -1.31 -42.99 -50.24
C SER A 302 -1.95 -42.58 -48.90
N GLN A 303 -2.46 -43.56 -48.14
CA GLN A 303 -3.07 -43.33 -46.82
C GLN A 303 -2.12 -42.57 -45.87
N THR A 304 -0.81 -42.81 -45.98
CA THR A 304 0.21 -42.10 -45.19
C THR A 304 0.28 -40.62 -45.57
N THR A 305 0.29 -40.31 -46.86
CA THR A 305 0.31 -38.93 -47.38
C THR A 305 -0.95 -38.17 -46.99
N LEU A 306 -2.12 -38.83 -47.02
CA LEU A 306 -3.39 -38.26 -46.58
C LEU A 306 -3.39 -37.93 -45.09
N ASN A 307 -2.88 -38.84 -44.24
CA ASN A 307 -2.83 -38.62 -42.80
C ASN A 307 -1.94 -37.42 -42.45
N ILE A 308 -0.76 -37.31 -43.07
CA ILE A 308 0.17 -36.18 -42.88
C ILE A 308 -0.48 -34.87 -43.35
N THR A 309 -1.10 -34.88 -44.52
CA THR A 309 -1.74 -33.69 -45.10
C THR A 309 -2.91 -33.21 -44.23
N ASN A 310 -3.73 -34.14 -43.72
CA ASN A 310 -4.81 -33.82 -42.79
C ASN A 310 -4.28 -33.26 -41.46
N GLU A 311 -3.19 -33.81 -40.92
CA GLU A 311 -2.57 -33.29 -39.69
C GLU A 311 -2.06 -31.86 -39.86
N ILE A 312 -1.39 -31.56 -40.99
CA ILE A 312 -0.94 -30.21 -41.32
C ILE A 312 -2.13 -29.23 -41.37
N LEU A 313 -3.20 -29.60 -42.07
CA LEU A 313 -4.43 -28.78 -42.15
C LEU A 313 -5.11 -28.59 -40.79
N GLU A 314 -5.20 -29.65 -39.99
CA GLU A 314 -5.75 -29.61 -38.62
C GLU A 314 -4.94 -28.67 -37.72
N ASN A 315 -3.61 -28.69 -37.80
CA ASN A 315 -2.73 -27.85 -37.01
C ASN A 315 -2.87 -26.35 -37.36
N ILE A 316 -2.97 -26.00 -38.65
CA ILE A 316 -3.19 -24.60 -39.08
C ILE A 316 -4.58 -24.12 -38.68
N ALA A 317 -5.62 -24.92 -38.92
CA ALA A 317 -6.99 -24.56 -38.59
C ALA A 317 -7.18 -24.37 -37.08
N TYR A 318 -6.52 -25.20 -36.27
CA TYR A 318 -6.46 -25.03 -34.83
C TYR A 318 -5.79 -23.68 -34.46
N GLY A 319 -4.63 -23.37 -35.06
CA GLY A 319 -3.92 -22.10 -34.84
C GLY A 319 -4.74 -20.87 -35.22
N GLU A 320 -5.42 -20.92 -36.37
CA GLU A 320 -6.33 -19.87 -36.86
C GLU A 320 -7.51 -19.66 -35.89
N LYS A 321 -8.20 -20.73 -35.47
CA LYS A 321 -9.32 -20.63 -34.53
C LYS A 321 -8.88 -20.11 -33.16
N GLN A 322 -7.70 -20.51 -32.67
CA GLN A 322 -7.13 -19.97 -31.43
C GLN A 322 -6.85 -18.47 -31.57
N TYR A 323 -6.23 -18.03 -32.66
CA TYR A 323 -5.98 -16.61 -32.93
C TYR A 323 -7.29 -15.80 -32.99
N LEU A 324 -8.29 -16.27 -33.73
CA LEU A 324 -9.60 -15.62 -33.82
C LEU A 324 -10.35 -15.57 -32.47
N ARG A 325 -10.26 -16.65 -31.69
CA ARG A 325 -10.81 -16.68 -30.33
C ARG A 325 -10.16 -15.61 -29.47
N GLN A 326 -8.85 -15.43 -29.56
CA GLN A 326 -8.12 -14.39 -28.83
C GLN A 326 -8.51 -12.98 -29.29
N LEU A 327 -8.76 -12.74 -30.58
CA LEU A 327 -9.20 -11.43 -31.08
C LEU A 327 -10.62 -11.05 -30.63
N LYS A 328 -11.51 -12.03 -30.42
CA LYS A 328 -12.90 -11.75 -30.01
C LYS A 328 -13.05 -11.39 -28.53
N VAL A 329 -12.03 -11.63 -27.72
CA VAL A 329 -12.05 -11.38 -26.28
C VAL A 329 -11.62 -9.95 -25.99
N PHE A 330 -12.31 -9.26 -25.08
CA PHE A 330 -11.89 -7.96 -24.57
C PHE A 330 -10.58 -8.11 -23.78
N PRO A 331 -9.59 -7.21 -23.94
CA PRO A 331 -9.57 -5.97 -24.73
C PRO A 331 -9.08 -6.12 -26.19
N ASN A 332 -8.66 -7.32 -26.63
CA ASN A 332 -8.06 -7.54 -27.94
C ASN A 332 -9.00 -7.13 -29.09
N ASN A 333 -10.31 -7.31 -28.90
CA ASN A 333 -11.34 -6.92 -29.87
C ASN A 333 -11.29 -5.44 -30.27
N LEU A 334 -10.85 -4.54 -29.39
CA LEU A 334 -10.76 -3.10 -29.66
C LEU A 334 -9.70 -2.78 -30.72
N ILE A 335 -8.53 -3.42 -30.62
CA ILE A 335 -7.45 -3.23 -31.60
C ILE A 335 -7.67 -4.08 -32.83
N ALA A 336 -8.20 -5.30 -32.67
CA ALA A 336 -8.54 -6.17 -33.78
C ALA A 336 -9.46 -5.48 -34.81
N PHE A 337 -10.44 -4.70 -34.33
CA PHE A 337 -11.32 -3.91 -35.20
C PHE A 337 -10.57 -2.93 -36.12
N LEU A 338 -9.44 -2.37 -35.67
CA LEU A 338 -8.69 -1.36 -36.40
C LEU A 338 -7.66 -1.96 -37.37
N TYR A 339 -7.14 -3.15 -37.07
CA TYR A 339 -5.97 -3.70 -37.76
C TYR A 339 -6.18 -5.07 -38.42
N THR A 340 -7.32 -5.72 -38.18
CA THR A 340 -7.61 -7.05 -38.75
C THR A 340 -8.63 -6.93 -39.88
N GLU A 341 -8.22 -7.30 -41.09
CA GLU A 341 -9.17 -7.53 -42.19
C GLU A 341 -9.93 -8.84 -41.92
N PRO A 342 -11.25 -8.91 -42.23
CA PRO A 342 -12.01 -10.14 -42.16
C PRO A 342 -11.52 -11.09 -43.26
N ASN A 343 -10.47 -11.87 -42.96
CA ASN A 343 -9.99 -12.93 -43.84
C ASN A 343 -10.99 -14.11 -43.86
N GLU A 344 -11.05 -14.80 -45.00
CA GLU A 344 -11.84 -16.02 -45.19
C GLU A 344 -11.34 -17.16 -44.28
N LEU A 345 -12.26 -17.88 -43.62
CA LEU A 345 -11.98 -18.84 -42.55
C LEU A 345 -11.62 -20.24 -43.09
N LEU A 346 -10.39 -20.71 -42.86
CA LEU A 346 -9.91 -22.01 -43.35
C LEU A 346 -10.66 -23.19 -42.72
N PHE A 347 -10.98 -23.12 -41.43
CA PHE A 347 -11.73 -24.17 -40.74
C PHE A 347 -13.06 -24.53 -41.42
N ASP A 348 -13.73 -23.57 -42.04
CA ASP A 348 -15.05 -23.79 -42.64
C ASP A 348 -14.95 -24.67 -43.91
N SER A 349 -13.78 -24.69 -44.56
CA SER A 349 -13.45 -25.56 -45.71
C SER A 349 -13.02 -27.00 -45.36
N LEU A 350 -12.86 -27.35 -44.07
CA LEU A 350 -12.45 -28.71 -43.65
C LEU A 350 -13.60 -29.74 -43.74
N ILE A 351 -13.23 -31.02 -43.91
CA ILE A 351 -14.18 -32.16 -43.85
C ILE A 351 -14.65 -32.38 -42.39
N ALA A 352 -15.85 -32.91 -42.19
CA ALA A 352 -16.45 -33.17 -40.87
C ALA A 352 -15.54 -33.92 -39.87
N PRO A 353 -14.79 -35.00 -40.23
CA PRO A 353 -13.90 -35.71 -39.31
C PRO A 353 -12.70 -34.88 -38.83
N SER A 354 -12.23 -33.94 -39.64
CA SER A 354 -11.14 -33.02 -39.26
C SER A 354 -11.69 -31.83 -38.48
N LYS A 355 -12.89 -31.34 -38.82
CA LYS A 355 -13.62 -30.35 -38.01
C LYS A 355 -13.86 -30.85 -36.59
N SER A 356 -14.29 -32.11 -36.42
CA SER A 356 -14.53 -32.69 -35.09
C SER A 356 -13.23 -32.80 -34.29
N ARG A 357 -12.12 -33.23 -34.91
CA ARG A 357 -10.79 -33.29 -34.27
C ARG A 357 -10.25 -31.93 -33.85
N VAL A 358 -10.39 -30.91 -34.69
CA VAL A 358 -9.97 -29.54 -34.32
C VAL A 358 -10.86 -28.99 -33.21
N THR A 359 -12.17 -29.27 -33.26
CA THR A 359 -13.11 -28.84 -32.21
C THR A 359 -12.82 -29.54 -30.88
N SER A 360 -12.52 -30.84 -30.88
CA SER A 360 -12.14 -31.56 -29.66
C SER A 360 -10.83 -31.02 -29.08
N ARG A 361 -9.81 -30.76 -29.92
CA ARG A 361 -8.56 -30.10 -29.47
C ARG A 361 -8.81 -28.71 -28.86
N LEU A 362 -9.77 -27.95 -29.39
CA LEU A 362 -10.15 -26.63 -28.83
C LEU A 362 -10.89 -26.74 -27.49
N LEU A 363 -11.65 -27.82 -27.28
CA LEU A 363 -12.35 -28.11 -26.02
C LEU A 363 -11.40 -28.65 -24.95
N ASP A 364 -10.42 -29.47 -25.35
CA ASP A 364 -9.38 -30.04 -24.48
C ASP A 364 -8.27 -29.03 -24.15
N TYR A 365 -8.31 -27.82 -24.70
CA TYR A 365 -7.38 -26.75 -24.36
C TYR A 365 -7.52 -26.34 -22.89
N GLN A 366 -6.65 -26.87 -22.05
CA GLN A 366 -6.51 -26.47 -20.66
C GLN A 366 -5.58 -25.26 -20.57
N LYS A 367 -6.08 -24.15 -20.03
CA LYS A 367 -5.22 -23.04 -19.60
C LYS A 367 -4.25 -23.55 -18.55
N THR A 368 -2.97 -23.21 -18.68
CA THR A 368 -1.97 -23.58 -17.69
C THR A 368 -2.19 -22.84 -16.40
N LYS A 369 -2.73 -23.54 -15.41
CA LYS A 369 -2.85 -23.06 -14.04
C LYS A 369 -1.54 -23.31 -13.31
N THR A 370 -1.13 -22.37 -12.47
CA THR A 370 -0.14 -22.67 -11.43
C THR A 370 -0.81 -23.56 -10.39
N ASP A 371 -0.58 -24.87 -10.48
CA ASP A 371 -1.10 -25.82 -9.51
C ASP A 371 -0.30 -25.74 -8.19
N GLY A 372 -1.02 -25.83 -7.07
CA GLY A 372 -0.42 -25.85 -5.74
C GLY A 372 -1.15 -24.99 -4.71
N ILE A 373 -0.87 -25.25 -3.43
CA ILE A 373 -1.45 -24.53 -2.30
C ILE A 373 -0.80 -23.13 -2.14
N LEU A 374 0.43 -22.97 -2.60
CA LEU A 374 1.24 -21.77 -2.38
C LEU A 374 0.61 -20.48 -2.94
N PRO A 375 0.11 -20.42 -4.20
CA PRO A 375 -0.60 -19.22 -4.71
C PRO A 375 -1.82 -18.84 -3.87
N GLN A 376 -2.60 -19.82 -3.39
CA GLN A 376 -3.79 -19.57 -2.57
C GLN A 376 -3.42 -18.96 -1.21
N ILE A 377 -2.39 -19.50 -0.56
CA ILE A 377 -1.85 -18.94 0.69
C ILE A 377 -1.34 -17.52 0.44
N SER A 378 -0.59 -17.28 -0.64
CA SER A 378 -0.06 -15.96 -1.00
C SER A 378 -1.16 -14.91 -1.15
N ILE A 379 -2.28 -15.24 -1.77
CA ILE A 379 -3.45 -14.34 -1.89
C ILE A 379 -4.00 -13.99 -0.51
N GLY A 380 -4.24 -15.01 0.34
CA GLY A 380 -4.78 -14.80 1.68
C GLY A 380 -3.86 -13.97 2.57
N VAL A 381 -2.56 -14.27 2.56
CA VAL A 381 -1.53 -13.53 3.29
C VAL A 381 -1.42 -12.09 2.77
N GLY A 382 -1.43 -11.89 1.45
CA GLY A 382 -1.39 -10.55 0.84
C GLY A 382 -2.57 -9.68 1.25
N LEU A 383 -3.79 -10.22 1.24
CA LEU A 383 -4.99 -9.51 1.70
C LEU A 383 -4.93 -9.18 3.20
N ALA A 384 -4.48 -10.13 4.04
CA ALA A 384 -4.32 -9.90 5.47
C ALA A 384 -3.29 -8.80 5.78
N ILE A 385 -2.14 -8.83 5.09
CA ILE A 385 -1.10 -7.79 5.20
C ILE A 385 -1.65 -6.44 4.74
N CYS A 386 -2.39 -6.39 3.63
CA CYS A 386 -3.02 -5.17 3.14
C CYS A 386 -3.93 -4.53 4.20
N ILE A 387 -4.82 -5.31 4.82
CA ILE A 387 -5.73 -4.84 5.85
C ILE A 387 -4.95 -4.35 7.09
N LEU A 388 -4.00 -5.16 7.58
CA LEU A 388 -3.20 -4.85 8.75
C LEU A 388 -2.37 -3.56 8.55
N MET A 389 -1.68 -3.45 7.41
CA MET A 389 -0.81 -2.32 7.11
C MET A 389 -1.60 -1.05 6.76
N THR A 390 -2.81 -1.18 6.20
CA THR A 390 -3.73 -0.04 6.03
C THR A 390 -4.18 0.49 7.38
N TRP A 391 -4.61 -0.40 8.28
CA TRP A 391 -5.00 -0.04 9.65
C TRP A 391 -3.85 0.61 10.41
N LEU A 392 -2.65 0.04 10.32
CA LEU A 392 -1.44 0.57 10.96
C LEU A 392 -1.07 1.95 10.37
N GLY A 393 -1.17 2.11 9.04
CA GLY A 393 -0.97 3.38 8.35
C GLY A 393 -1.91 4.47 8.88
N PHE A 394 -3.21 4.19 8.97
CA PHE A 394 -4.18 5.12 9.52
C PHE A 394 -3.92 5.46 10.99
N ARG A 395 -3.54 4.46 11.79
CA ARG A 395 -3.18 4.68 13.20
C ARG A 395 -1.98 5.60 13.35
N LEU A 396 -0.97 5.47 12.49
CA LEU A 396 0.24 6.30 12.51
C LEU A 396 0.00 7.73 12.00
N ILE A 397 -0.88 7.89 11.00
CA ILE A 397 -1.22 9.20 10.40
C ILE A 397 -2.21 9.98 11.27
N ARG A 398 -2.94 9.32 12.16
CA ARG A 398 -3.99 9.93 13.00
C ARG A 398 -3.56 11.22 13.69
N LEU A 399 -2.37 11.24 14.32
CA LEU A 399 -1.88 12.44 15.00
C LEU A 399 -1.66 13.60 14.01
N LYS A 400 -1.07 13.33 12.85
CA LYS A 400 -0.85 14.33 11.80
C LYS A 400 -2.16 14.90 11.27
N ARG A 401 -3.21 14.08 11.18
CA ARG A 401 -4.54 14.54 10.78
C ARG A 401 -5.21 15.42 11.84
N HIS A 402 -5.02 15.11 13.12
CA HIS A 402 -5.47 16.02 14.17
C HIS A 402 -4.80 17.39 14.05
N ILE A 403 -3.49 17.44 13.80
CA ILE A 403 -2.75 18.69 13.55
C ILE A 403 -3.35 19.45 12.35
N GLU A 404 -3.59 18.80 11.22
CA GLU A 404 -4.16 19.47 10.04
C GLU A 404 -5.59 20.02 10.22
N ASN A 405 -6.38 19.40 11.10
CA ASN A 405 -7.78 19.75 11.32
C ASN A 405 -7.99 20.71 12.51
N ILE A 406 -6.92 21.12 13.19
CA ILE A 406 -6.99 22.03 14.33
C ILE A 406 -6.19 23.28 13.96
N PRO A 407 -6.82 24.47 13.90
CA PRO A 407 -6.08 25.69 13.65
C PRO A 407 -5.16 26.01 14.83
N THR A 408 -3.94 26.49 14.55
CA THR A 408 -3.04 27.05 15.56
C THR A 408 -3.61 28.36 16.08
N SER A 409 -3.91 28.43 17.37
CA SER A 409 -4.36 29.64 18.06
C SER A 409 -3.15 30.43 18.59
N LYS A 410 -3.31 31.75 18.69
CA LYS A 410 -2.45 32.60 19.53
C LYS A 410 -2.69 32.25 21.00
N THR A 411 -1.70 32.40 21.87
CA THR A 411 -1.81 32.03 23.29
C THR A 411 -2.96 32.73 24.03
N SER A 412 -3.31 33.96 23.62
CA SER A 412 -4.43 34.73 24.16
C SER A 412 -5.79 34.38 23.55
N GLY A 413 -5.82 33.82 22.34
CA GLY A 413 -7.02 33.37 21.63
C GLY A 413 -7.23 31.85 21.73
N VAL A 414 -6.68 31.23 22.77
CA VAL A 414 -6.90 29.81 23.02
C VAL A 414 -8.31 29.62 23.53
N VAL A 415 -9.06 28.73 22.88
CA VAL A 415 -10.42 28.37 23.31
C VAL A 415 -10.41 27.13 24.20
N PHE A 416 -11.50 26.92 24.94
CA PHE A 416 -11.71 25.72 25.73
C PHE A 416 -11.81 24.46 24.85
N GLY A 417 -11.20 23.37 25.30
CA GLY A 417 -11.24 22.07 24.60
C GLY A 417 -9.95 21.77 23.85
N LEU A 418 -10.03 21.03 22.75
CA LEU A 418 -8.84 20.64 22.00
C LEU A 418 -8.31 21.83 21.20
N SER A 419 -7.09 22.26 21.52
CA SER A 419 -6.46 23.49 20.99
C SER A 419 -4.97 23.28 20.72
N GLU A 420 -4.42 24.14 19.88
CA GLU A 420 -3.04 24.11 19.45
C GLU A 420 -2.40 25.48 19.60
N VAL A 421 -1.17 25.55 20.13
CA VAL A 421 -0.45 26.81 20.36
C VAL A 421 1.04 26.63 20.14
N LYS A 422 1.69 27.71 19.72
CA LYS A 422 3.14 27.80 19.56
C LYS A 422 3.68 28.98 20.37
N GLY A 423 4.77 28.76 21.10
CA GLY A 423 5.38 29.82 21.92
C GLY A 423 6.69 29.36 22.55
N ARG A 424 7.33 30.24 23.33
CA ARG A 424 8.57 29.93 24.07
C ARG A 424 8.26 29.50 25.48
N ILE A 425 9.04 28.55 26.00
CA ILE A 425 8.99 28.15 27.40
C ILE A 425 9.49 29.29 28.28
N LYS A 426 8.65 29.72 29.22
CA LYS A 426 8.95 30.75 30.21
C LYS A 426 8.69 30.26 31.63
N PRO A 427 9.47 30.75 32.61
CA PRO A 427 9.33 30.35 34.00
C PRO A 427 8.03 30.86 34.63
N ILE A 428 7.46 30.08 35.52
CA ILE A 428 6.44 30.53 36.48
C ILE A 428 7.20 31.04 37.71
N ALA A 429 6.88 32.23 38.23
CA ALA A 429 7.65 32.92 39.27
C ALA A 429 7.90 32.08 40.54
N GLU A 430 6.99 31.15 40.86
CA GLU A 430 7.05 30.29 42.05
C GLU A 430 7.79 28.96 41.81
N GLU A 431 8.21 28.65 40.57
CA GLU A 431 8.75 27.34 40.21
C GLU A 431 10.17 27.37 39.62
N SER A 432 11.15 26.93 40.41
CA SER A 432 12.54 26.73 39.97
C SER A 432 12.65 25.61 38.93
N PRO A 433 13.43 25.77 37.84
CA PRO A 433 13.60 24.73 36.82
C PRO A 433 14.28 23.47 37.40
N LEU A 434 13.94 22.31 36.83
CA LEU A 434 14.57 21.02 37.16
C LEU A 434 16.00 20.96 36.61
N ARG A 435 16.82 20.05 37.15
CA ARG A 435 18.14 19.70 36.62
C ARG A 435 18.12 18.26 36.11
N SER A 436 18.53 18.06 34.87
CA SER A 436 18.49 16.75 34.24
C SER A 436 19.61 15.82 34.76
N PRO A 437 19.38 14.51 34.96
CA PRO A 437 20.35 13.64 35.65
C PRO A 437 21.68 13.41 34.94
N LEU A 438 21.71 13.41 33.60
CA LEU A 438 22.91 13.07 32.83
C LEU A 438 23.75 14.31 32.51
N THR A 439 23.11 15.36 31.99
CA THR A 439 23.81 16.58 31.54
C THR A 439 23.75 17.74 32.53
N ASN A 440 23.01 17.60 33.64
CA ASN A 440 22.77 18.68 34.61
C ASN A 440 22.16 19.94 33.97
N THR A 441 21.37 19.77 32.90
CA THR A 441 20.78 20.88 32.15
C THR A 441 19.53 21.39 32.87
N ARG A 442 19.38 22.72 32.98
CA ARG A 442 18.14 23.35 33.49
C ARG A 442 16.99 23.11 32.50
N CYS A 443 15.89 22.54 32.97
CA CYS A 443 14.76 22.11 32.13
C CYS A 443 13.42 22.16 32.87
N TYR A 444 12.32 22.15 32.12
CA TYR A 444 10.95 22.01 32.67
C TYR A 444 10.37 20.60 32.49
N TRP A 445 11.06 19.77 31.71
CA TRP A 445 10.73 18.37 31.53
C TRP A 445 12.01 17.61 31.17
N TYR A 446 12.20 16.42 31.74
CA TYR A 446 13.22 15.49 31.28
C TYR A 446 12.72 14.04 31.25
N PHE A 447 13.30 13.28 30.33
CA PHE A 447 13.23 11.84 30.27
C PHE A 447 14.64 11.29 30.42
N TYR A 448 14.83 10.37 31.35
CA TYR A 448 16.10 9.71 31.60
C TYR A 448 15.89 8.20 31.62
N LYS A 449 16.70 7.48 30.84
CA LYS A 449 16.64 6.03 30.69
C LYS A 449 18.03 5.43 30.77
N VAL A 450 18.21 4.43 31.64
CA VAL A 450 19.42 3.61 31.73
C VAL A 450 19.10 2.22 31.20
N GLU A 451 19.90 1.76 30.25
CA GLU A 451 19.81 0.42 29.67
C GLU A 451 21.12 -0.32 29.86
N GLU A 452 21.06 -1.61 30.18
CA GLU A 452 22.21 -2.50 30.26
C GLU A 452 22.21 -3.46 29.09
N LYS A 453 23.39 -3.67 28.50
CA LYS A 453 23.61 -4.65 27.45
C LYS A 453 23.73 -6.03 28.09
N ARG A 454 22.81 -6.94 27.75
CA ARG A 454 22.81 -8.33 28.19
C ARG A 454 22.98 -9.26 27.00
N GLN A 455 23.71 -10.35 27.18
CA GLN A 455 23.79 -11.44 26.21
C GLN A 455 22.74 -12.49 26.56
N ARG A 456 21.98 -12.92 25.55
CA ARG A 456 21.05 -14.06 25.64
C ARG A 456 21.37 -15.00 24.49
N GLY A 457 22.14 -16.05 24.76
CA GLY A 457 22.69 -16.92 23.71
C GLY A 457 23.67 -16.15 22.81
N LYS A 458 23.44 -16.18 21.49
CA LYS A 458 24.23 -15.43 20.49
C LYS A 458 23.78 -13.97 20.32
N GLU A 459 22.62 -13.58 20.86
CA GLU A 459 22.07 -12.23 20.67
C GLU A 459 22.42 -11.29 21.83
N THR A 460 22.55 -10.00 21.50
CA THR A 460 22.73 -8.94 22.50
C THR A 460 21.51 -8.03 22.53
N GLU A 461 20.92 -7.88 23.73
CA GLU A 461 19.74 -7.05 23.95
C GLU A 461 20.03 -5.94 24.97
N TRP A 462 19.40 -4.77 24.78
CA TRP A 462 19.45 -3.67 25.74
C TRP A 462 18.25 -3.74 26.67
N VAL A 463 18.46 -4.08 27.93
CA VAL A 463 17.41 -4.19 28.95
C VAL A 463 17.32 -2.90 29.74
N THR A 464 16.10 -2.37 29.93
CA THR A 464 15.90 -1.12 30.67
C THR A 464 15.98 -1.38 32.17
N ILE A 465 16.93 -0.73 32.85
CA ILE A 465 17.08 -0.81 34.31
C ILE A 465 16.29 0.31 34.99
N GLU A 466 16.48 1.53 34.51
CA GLU A 466 15.85 2.71 35.09
C GLU A 466 15.17 3.52 33.98
N LYS A 467 13.97 4.01 34.28
CA LYS A 467 13.24 4.96 33.45
C LYS A 467 12.58 5.99 34.35
N ARG A 468 13.05 7.24 34.28
CA ARG A 468 12.56 8.37 35.07
C ARG A 468 12.02 9.45 34.13
N ILE A 469 10.85 9.99 34.46
CA ILE A 469 10.26 11.14 33.80
C ILE A 469 9.83 12.09 34.91
N ASP A 470 10.28 13.34 34.82
CA ASP A 470 9.96 14.37 35.79
C ASP A 470 9.72 15.69 35.06
N PHE A 471 8.86 16.52 35.62
CA PHE A 471 8.39 17.73 34.96
C PHE A 471 7.89 18.78 35.94
N LYS A 472 7.89 20.02 35.48
CA LYS A 472 7.29 21.17 36.14
C LYS A 472 6.40 21.94 35.16
N PRO A 473 5.28 22.53 35.59
CA PRO A 473 4.51 23.43 34.75
C PRO A 473 5.36 24.63 34.31
N PHE A 474 5.03 25.16 33.14
CA PHE A 474 5.69 26.32 32.55
C PHE A 474 4.69 27.19 31.78
N LEU A 475 5.11 28.41 31.44
CA LEU A 475 4.33 29.29 30.57
C LEU A 475 4.77 29.10 29.12
N CYS A 476 3.83 28.94 28.21
CA CYS A 476 4.05 29.04 26.77
C CYS A 476 3.70 30.47 26.35
N GLN A 477 4.71 31.27 25.99
CA GLN A 477 4.56 32.69 25.66
C GLN A 477 4.74 32.93 24.16
N ASP A 478 3.82 33.68 23.55
CA ASP A 478 3.97 34.23 22.21
C ASP A 478 3.91 35.77 22.24
N ALA A 479 3.82 36.42 21.08
CA ALA A 479 3.74 37.88 21.00
C ALA A 479 2.41 38.47 21.53
N HIS A 480 1.41 37.63 21.76
CA HIS A 480 0.03 38.03 22.08
C HIS A 480 -0.40 37.68 23.50
N GLY A 481 0.37 36.86 24.22
CA GLY A 481 0.08 36.50 25.59
C GLY A 481 0.91 35.33 26.09
N GLN A 482 0.41 34.70 27.15
CA GLN A 482 1.02 33.52 27.74
C GLN A 482 -0.07 32.57 28.26
N ILE A 483 0.17 31.27 28.11
CA ILE A 483 -0.71 30.22 28.63
C ILE A 483 0.08 29.20 29.45
N LYS A 484 -0.47 28.79 30.59
CA LYS A 484 0.14 27.77 31.46
C LYS A 484 0.02 26.40 30.80
N VAL A 485 1.11 25.62 30.85
CA VAL A 485 1.17 24.26 30.32
C VAL A 485 1.59 23.32 31.44
N MET A 486 0.78 22.29 31.69
CA MET A 486 1.11 21.21 32.61
C MET A 486 1.44 19.93 31.83
N PRO A 487 2.71 19.52 31.75
CA PRO A 487 3.16 18.37 30.93
C PRO A 487 2.68 16.99 31.37
N LEU A 488 1.89 16.88 32.44
CA LEU A 488 1.40 15.60 32.94
C LEU A 488 0.60 14.86 31.86
N HIS A 489 0.96 13.60 31.61
CA HIS A 489 0.41 12.74 30.55
C HIS A 489 0.71 13.16 29.10
N ALA A 490 1.51 14.20 28.87
CA ALA A 490 1.90 14.59 27.51
C ALA A 490 2.87 13.59 26.87
N GLU A 491 2.67 13.28 25.59
CA GLU A 491 3.74 12.73 24.75
C GLU A 491 4.73 13.87 24.47
N VAL A 492 5.91 13.81 25.07
CA VAL A 492 6.94 14.84 24.86
C VAL A 492 7.98 14.37 23.85
N ILE A 493 8.14 15.14 22.77
CA ILE A 493 9.12 14.88 21.72
C ILE A 493 10.13 16.02 21.72
N SER A 494 11.33 15.77 22.25
CA SER A 494 12.41 16.76 22.26
C SER A 494 13.49 16.53 21.20
N GLN A 495 13.99 17.61 20.61
CA GLN A 495 15.20 17.72 19.79
C GLN A 495 16.46 17.51 20.61
N HIS A 496 16.46 17.95 21.88
CA HIS A 496 17.59 17.82 22.79
C HIS A 496 17.65 16.39 23.33
N LYS A 497 18.30 15.50 22.57
CA LYS A 497 18.55 14.12 22.98
C LYS A 497 20.05 13.88 23.13
N LYS A 498 20.48 13.43 24.31
CA LYS A 498 21.83 12.93 24.55
C LYS A 498 21.79 11.42 24.76
N VAL A 499 22.70 10.70 24.09
CA VAL A 499 22.95 9.29 24.37
C VAL A 499 24.42 9.15 24.71
N GLU A 500 24.71 8.51 25.84
CA GLU A 500 26.06 8.25 26.31
C GLU A 500 26.18 6.77 26.65
N ARG A 501 27.31 6.14 26.30
CA ARG A 501 27.59 4.74 26.64
C ARG A 501 28.76 4.71 27.61
N ARG A 502 28.61 4.02 28.74
CA ARG A 502 29.69 3.78 29.72
C ARG A 502 29.73 2.30 30.06
N GLY A 503 30.75 1.59 29.56
CA GLY A 503 30.85 0.14 29.69
C GLY A 503 29.64 -0.59 29.07
N GLN A 504 28.99 -1.45 29.85
CA GLN A 504 27.79 -2.20 29.43
C GLN A 504 26.51 -1.35 29.49
N TYR A 505 26.57 -0.10 29.96
CA TYR A 505 25.38 0.75 30.13
C TYR A 505 25.23 1.79 29.03
N ARG A 506 23.98 2.06 28.66
CA ARG A 506 23.56 3.13 27.75
C ARG A 506 22.59 4.06 28.47
N TYR A 507 23.01 5.31 28.59
CA TYR A 507 22.26 6.41 29.17
C TYR A 507 21.60 7.19 28.04
N THR A 508 20.29 7.38 28.12
CA THR A 508 19.54 8.22 27.18
C THR A 508 18.82 9.30 27.95
N GLU A 509 19.12 10.56 27.64
CA GLU A 509 18.47 11.73 28.20
C GLU A 509 17.76 12.52 27.09
N LYS A 510 16.56 13.03 27.38
CA LYS A 510 15.86 14.03 26.57
C LYS A 510 15.36 15.14 27.47
N VAL A 511 15.46 16.39 27.04
CA VAL A 511 15.08 17.55 27.88
C VAL A 511 14.29 18.60 27.10
N LEU A 512 13.38 19.32 27.76
CA LEU A 512 12.86 20.60 27.26
C LEU A 512 13.54 21.73 28.03
N ARG A 513 14.35 22.54 27.32
CA ARG A 513 15.18 23.58 27.93
C ARG A 513 14.37 24.85 28.17
N LEU A 514 14.95 25.77 28.92
CA LEU A 514 14.42 27.13 29.04
C LEU A 514 14.46 27.82 27.67
N ASP A 515 13.46 28.64 27.38
CA ASP A 515 13.33 29.42 26.14
C ASP A 515 13.25 28.60 24.83
N ASP A 516 13.15 27.27 24.92
CA ASP A 516 12.83 26.41 23.78
C ASP A 516 11.51 26.90 23.15
N GLU A 517 11.51 27.03 21.82
CA GLU A 517 10.27 27.21 21.07
C GLU A 517 9.52 25.89 21.06
N VAL A 518 8.33 25.87 21.65
CA VAL A 518 7.49 24.69 21.78
C VAL A 518 6.17 24.84 21.04
N TYR A 519 5.77 23.71 20.48
CA TYR A 519 4.47 23.44 19.92
C TYR A 519 3.71 22.54 20.89
N VAL A 520 2.51 22.97 21.29
CA VAL A 520 1.65 22.28 22.24
C VAL A 520 0.31 22.01 21.57
N LEU A 521 -0.06 20.74 21.51
CA LEU A 521 -1.38 20.27 21.04
C LEU A 521 -2.02 19.49 22.17
N GLY A 522 -3.19 19.91 22.65
CA GLY A 522 -3.86 19.21 23.73
C GLY A 522 -5.15 19.86 24.19
N HIS A 523 -5.72 19.32 25.26
CA HIS A 523 -6.93 19.86 25.84
C HIS A 523 -6.59 21.01 26.80
N THR A 524 -7.24 22.15 26.56
CA THR A 524 -7.26 23.30 27.45
C THR A 524 -8.47 23.16 28.36
N LYS A 525 -8.24 23.43 29.64
CA LYS A 525 -9.26 23.45 30.68
C LYS A 525 -9.07 24.72 31.48
N ILE A 526 -10.08 25.13 32.22
CA ILE A 526 -9.96 26.26 33.13
C ILE A 526 -9.00 25.92 34.26
N ASP A 527 -8.11 26.86 34.57
CA ASP A 527 -7.19 26.72 35.68
C ASP A 527 -7.96 26.85 36.99
N ARG A 528 -7.82 25.84 37.86
CA ARG A 528 -8.57 25.78 39.12
C ARG A 528 -8.10 26.83 40.13
N ASP A 529 -6.88 27.32 39.95
CA ASP A 529 -6.24 28.24 40.89
C ASP A 529 -6.62 29.70 40.61
N VAL A 530 -6.88 30.04 39.34
CA VAL A 530 -7.17 31.41 38.89
C VAL A 530 -8.61 31.60 38.41
N GLY A 531 -9.27 30.53 37.93
CA GLY A 531 -10.70 30.52 37.55
C GLY A 531 -11.04 31.17 36.21
N ASP A 532 -10.26 32.16 35.76
CA ASP A 532 -10.52 32.97 34.56
C ASP A 532 -9.58 32.66 33.38
N LYS A 533 -8.54 31.83 33.60
CA LYS A 533 -7.52 31.50 32.60
C LYS A 533 -7.57 30.03 32.19
N LEU A 534 -7.23 29.77 30.94
CA LEU A 534 -7.06 28.41 30.45
C LEU A 534 -5.64 27.89 30.73
N VAL A 535 -5.55 26.58 30.94
CA VAL A 535 -4.32 25.82 31.13
C VAL A 535 -4.35 24.58 30.26
N PHE A 536 -3.24 24.24 29.61
CA PHE A 536 -3.08 22.92 28.98
C PHE A 536 -2.95 21.87 30.08
N ARG A 537 -4.00 21.05 30.22
CA ARG A 537 -4.11 20.02 31.25
C ARG A 537 -4.92 18.85 30.71
N SER A 538 -4.28 17.69 30.65
CA SER A 538 -4.88 16.47 30.11
C SER A 538 -5.08 15.40 31.19
N ASN A 539 -6.25 14.77 31.20
CA ASN A 539 -6.42 13.48 31.87
C ASN A 539 -5.81 12.36 30.98
N LYS A 540 -5.71 11.14 31.52
CA LYS A 540 -5.15 9.98 30.79
C LYS A 540 -5.92 9.66 29.48
N GLU A 541 -7.20 10.01 29.44
CA GLU A 541 -8.13 9.78 28.32
C GLU A 541 -8.14 10.92 27.29
N ASP A 542 -7.66 12.12 27.66
CA ASP A 542 -7.70 13.34 26.85
C ASP A 542 -6.61 13.37 25.75
N LYS A 543 -6.59 12.36 24.88
CA LYS A 543 -5.65 12.28 23.74
C LYS A 543 -6.20 12.98 22.50
N PRO A 544 -5.35 13.62 21.66
CA PRO A 544 -3.90 13.72 21.81
C PRO A 544 -3.47 14.80 22.83
N PHE A 545 -2.33 14.57 23.50
CA PHE A 545 -1.61 15.62 24.22
C PHE A 545 -0.13 15.51 23.87
N LEU A 546 0.38 16.45 23.07
CA LEU A 546 1.72 16.48 22.51
C LEU A 546 2.40 17.78 22.91
N ILE A 547 3.63 17.68 23.42
CA ILE A 547 4.52 18.83 23.61
C ILE A 547 5.81 18.54 22.86
N THR A 548 6.24 19.46 22.02
CA THR A 548 7.46 19.26 21.22
C THR A 548 8.16 20.57 20.93
N ASN A 549 9.48 20.54 20.90
CA ASN A 549 10.31 21.65 20.40
C ASN A 549 10.73 21.45 18.93
N PHE A 550 10.09 20.53 18.22
CA PHE A 550 10.15 20.47 16.76
C PHE A 550 9.12 21.42 16.16
N SER A 551 9.36 21.91 14.94
CA SER A 551 8.35 22.63 14.19
C SER A 551 7.16 21.72 13.87
N GLU A 552 5.97 22.31 13.77
CA GLU A 552 4.73 21.64 13.35
C GLU A 552 4.94 20.83 12.06
N ARG A 553 5.56 21.47 11.05
CA ARG A 553 5.92 20.83 9.77
C ARG A 553 6.83 19.61 9.95
N ALA A 554 7.84 19.67 10.81
CA ALA A 554 8.75 18.54 11.05
C ALA A 554 8.03 17.36 11.71
N ILE A 555 7.12 17.61 12.65
CA ILE A 555 6.29 16.57 13.27
C ILE A 555 5.31 15.97 12.26
N MET A 556 4.64 16.81 11.47
CA MET A 556 3.75 16.35 10.40
C MET A 556 4.48 15.46 9.41
N LEU A 557 5.66 15.89 8.92
CA LEU A 557 6.49 15.10 8.01
C LEU A 557 6.84 13.72 8.60
N ARG A 558 7.33 13.71 9.84
CA ARG A 558 7.76 12.48 10.50
C ARG A 558 6.61 11.48 10.69
N LYS A 559 5.44 11.97 11.13
CA LYS A 559 4.25 11.14 11.34
C LYS A 559 3.66 10.69 10.00
N ALA A 560 3.66 11.57 8.99
CA ALA A 560 3.23 11.23 7.63
C ALA A 560 4.09 10.13 7.00
N GLN A 561 5.41 10.27 7.00
CA GLN A 561 6.34 9.28 6.42
C GLN A 561 6.18 7.89 7.04
N THR A 562 6.05 7.81 8.36
CA THR A 562 5.86 6.51 9.04
C THR A 562 4.54 5.85 8.62
N GLY A 563 3.50 6.64 8.35
CA GLY A 563 2.24 6.14 7.82
C GLY A 563 2.28 5.80 6.33
N MET A 564 2.93 6.65 5.52
CA MET A 564 3.05 6.47 4.07
C MET A 564 3.76 5.16 3.74
N ILE A 565 4.86 4.81 4.43
CA ILE A 565 5.53 3.53 4.19
C ILE A 565 4.65 2.31 4.52
N SER A 566 3.81 2.43 5.55
CA SER A 566 2.83 1.40 5.87
C SER A 566 1.76 1.27 4.77
N LEU A 567 1.30 2.40 4.22
CA LEU A 567 0.38 2.40 3.09
C LEU A 567 1.01 1.87 1.80
N THR A 568 2.31 2.12 1.57
CA THR A 568 3.07 1.50 0.47
C THR A 568 3.10 -0.01 0.62
N ALA A 569 3.41 -0.53 1.82
CA ALA A 569 3.43 -1.96 2.07
C ALA A 569 2.05 -2.60 1.87
N ALA A 570 0.98 -1.94 2.33
CA ALA A 570 -0.39 -2.39 2.09
C ALA A 570 -0.73 -2.45 0.60
N PHE A 571 -0.37 -1.41 -0.14
CA PHE A 571 -0.58 -1.29 -1.58
C PHE A 571 0.17 -2.38 -2.36
N SER A 572 1.45 -2.59 -2.04
CA SER A 572 2.24 -3.69 -2.62
C SER A 572 1.58 -5.04 -2.35
N ALA A 573 1.10 -5.29 -1.12
CA ALA A 573 0.49 -6.55 -0.75
C ALA A 573 -0.81 -6.86 -1.53
N ILE A 574 -1.66 -5.85 -1.80
CA ILE A 574 -2.86 -6.05 -2.62
C ILE A 574 -2.54 -6.28 -4.09
N ILE A 575 -1.52 -5.60 -4.64
CA ILE A 575 -1.06 -5.85 -6.01
C ILE A 575 -0.46 -7.25 -6.13
N PHE A 576 0.33 -7.69 -5.15
CA PHE A 576 0.83 -9.06 -5.07
C PHE A 576 -0.32 -10.06 -5.06
N ALA A 577 -1.30 -9.90 -4.15
CA ALA A 577 -2.46 -10.80 -4.08
C ALA A 577 -3.23 -10.85 -5.41
N ALA A 578 -3.39 -9.72 -6.08
CA ALA A 578 -4.07 -9.65 -7.37
C ALA A 578 -3.29 -10.37 -8.48
N LEU A 579 -1.98 -10.13 -8.61
CA LEU A 579 -1.15 -10.79 -9.62
C LEU A 579 -1.08 -12.31 -9.38
N PHE A 580 -1.02 -12.75 -8.12
CA PHE A 580 -1.11 -14.17 -7.77
C PHE A 580 -2.47 -14.77 -8.14
N TYR A 581 -3.56 -14.05 -7.90
CA TYR A 581 -4.90 -14.47 -8.30
C TYR A 581 -5.02 -14.62 -9.83
N LEU A 582 -4.47 -13.66 -10.58
CA LEU A 582 -4.46 -13.69 -12.05
C LEU A 582 -3.58 -14.83 -12.58
N GLY A 583 -2.41 -15.04 -11.98
CA GLY A 583 -1.53 -16.16 -12.29
C GLY A 583 -2.16 -17.53 -12.03
N MET A 584 -2.92 -17.67 -10.94
CA MET A 584 -3.69 -18.88 -10.61
C MET A 584 -4.77 -19.19 -11.68
N GLN A 585 -5.32 -18.17 -12.34
CA GLN A 585 -6.25 -18.38 -13.45
C GLN A 585 -5.56 -18.80 -14.76
N GLY A 586 -4.22 -18.77 -14.81
CA GLY A 586 -3.44 -19.24 -15.95
C GLY A 586 -3.62 -18.43 -17.22
N SER A 587 -4.13 -17.20 -17.09
CA SER A 587 -4.59 -16.42 -18.23
C SER A 587 -3.49 -15.48 -18.76
N PHE A 588 -2.60 -14.98 -17.89
CA PHE A 588 -1.53 -13.99 -18.17
C PHE A 588 -1.81 -13.15 -19.42
N SER A 589 -3.01 -12.60 -19.51
CA SER A 589 -3.54 -11.98 -20.71
C SER A 589 -3.39 -10.47 -20.62
N PRO A 590 -3.46 -9.73 -21.75
CA PRO A 590 -3.49 -8.27 -21.71
C PRO A 590 -4.54 -7.72 -20.74
N ALA A 591 -5.72 -8.37 -20.68
CA ALA A 591 -6.80 -8.01 -19.78
C ALA A 591 -6.38 -8.06 -18.31
N ASP A 592 -5.60 -9.07 -17.92
CA ASP A 592 -5.20 -9.29 -16.53
C ASP A 592 -4.32 -8.13 -16.02
N TYR A 593 -3.40 -7.63 -16.84
CA TYR A 593 -2.58 -6.46 -16.51
C TYR A 593 -3.40 -5.18 -16.42
N LEU A 594 -4.36 -4.97 -17.32
CA LEU A 594 -5.26 -3.81 -17.25
C LEU A 594 -6.15 -3.85 -16.00
N MET A 595 -6.67 -5.03 -15.64
CA MET A 595 -7.45 -5.21 -14.42
C MET A 595 -6.58 -4.99 -13.18
N ALA A 596 -5.35 -5.52 -13.14
CA ALA A 596 -4.39 -5.26 -12.08
C ALA A 596 -4.07 -3.75 -11.97
N ALA A 597 -3.95 -3.05 -13.09
CA ALA A 597 -3.71 -1.60 -13.09
C ALA A 597 -4.85 -0.85 -12.39
N LEU A 598 -6.11 -1.23 -12.61
CA LEU A 598 -7.29 -0.59 -12.01
C LEU A 598 -7.36 -0.74 -10.48
N ILE A 599 -6.68 -1.72 -9.90
CA ILE A 599 -6.60 -1.88 -8.44
C ILE A 599 -5.96 -0.64 -7.79
N ALA A 600 -5.01 -0.01 -8.47
CA ALA A 600 -4.31 1.15 -7.96
C ALA A 600 -5.25 2.36 -7.68
N PRO A 601 -6.02 2.86 -8.67
CA PRO A 601 -6.98 3.94 -8.43
C PRO A 601 -8.14 3.53 -7.53
N VAL A 602 -8.59 2.27 -7.56
CA VAL A 602 -9.65 1.77 -6.67
C VAL A 602 -9.19 1.81 -5.21
N TYR A 603 -8.01 1.27 -4.90
CA TYR A 603 -7.42 1.32 -3.56
C TYR A 603 -7.27 2.77 -3.10
N MET A 604 -6.71 3.65 -3.93
CA MET A 604 -6.56 5.07 -3.62
C MET A 604 -7.91 5.74 -3.30
N SER A 605 -8.95 5.45 -4.08
CA SER A 605 -10.31 5.99 -3.86
C SER A 605 -10.91 5.54 -2.53
N ILE A 606 -10.77 4.25 -2.18
CA ILE A 606 -11.24 3.69 -0.90
C ILE A 606 -10.53 4.38 0.27
N ILE A 607 -9.20 4.54 0.18
CA ILE A 607 -8.42 5.20 1.22
C ILE A 607 -8.85 6.65 1.41
N ILE A 608 -9.02 7.41 0.32
CA ILE A 608 -9.49 8.82 0.38
C ILE A 608 -10.85 8.89 1.06
N LEU A 609 -11.81 8.04 0.67
CA LEU A 609 -13.14 8.01 1.27
C LEU A 609 -13.06 7.79 2.80
N ILE A 610 -12.29 6.79 3.24
CA ILE A 610 -12.13 6.49 4.67
C ILE A 610 -11.45 7.65 5.41
N LEU A 611 -10.46 8.29 4.79
CA LEU A 611 -9.78 9.45 5.39
C LEU A 611 -10.78 10.60 5.56
N HIS A 612 -11.38 11.11 4.48
CA HIS A 612 -12.27 12.27 4.55
C HIS A 612 -13.47 12.04 5.51
N TYR A 613 -14.09 10.86 5.45
CA TYR A 613 -15.18 10.49 6.37
C TYR A 613 -14.77 10.60 7.85
N ASN A 614 -13.59 10.08 8.21
CA ASN A 614 -13.08 10.14 9.58
C ASN A 614 -12.72 11.57 10.02
N ASP A 615 -12.29 12.45 9.10
CA ASP A 615 -12.04 13.87 9.42
C ASP A 615 -13.36 14.58 9.74
N LEU A 616 -14.40 14.37 8.94
CA LEU A 616 -15.73 14.95 9.17
C LEU A 616 -16.34 14.48 10.50
N ILE A 617 -16.21 13.19 10.84
CA ILE A 617 -16.65 12.67 12.15
C ILE A 617 -15.87 13.36 13.27
N PHE A 618 -14.55 13.48 13.15
CA PHE A 618 -13.74 14.10 14.19
C PHE A 618 -14.17 15.55 14.45
N LEU A 619 -14.43 16.32 13.40
CA LEU A 619 -14.90 17.70 13.51
C LEU A 619 -16.30 17.79 14.14
N ARG A 620 -17.23 16.93 13.70
CA ARG A 620 -18.57 16.82 14.30
C ARG A 620 -18.51 16.48 15.79
N GLN A 621 -17.67 15.52 16.17
CA GLN A 621 -17.49 15.12 17.56
C GLN A 621 -16.81 16.20 18.40
N ARG A 622 -15.89 16.99 17.81
CA ARG A 622 -15.28 18.15 18.47
C ARG A 622 -16.34 19.20 18.82
N ALA A 623 -17.21 19.56 17.88
CA ALA A 623 -18.31 20.49 18.12
C ALA A 623 -19.31 19.95 19.16
N ALA A 624 -19.72 18.68 19.03
CA ALA A 624 -20.65 18.04 19.98
C ALA A 624 -20.08 17.96 21.40
N ARG A 625 -18.78 17.67 21.54
CA ARG A 625 -18.10 17.65 22.84
C ARG A 625 -18.06 19.04 23.47
N ASN A 626 -17.73 20.08 22.69
CA ASN A 626 -17.74 21.46 23.17
C ASN A 626 -19.15 21.86 23.65
N LEU A 627 -20.19 21.49 22.91
CA LEU A 627 -21.58 21.70 23.31
C LEU A 627 -21.95 21.00 24.63
N SER A 628 -21.53 19.74 24.79
CA SER A 628 -21.74 18.99 26.04
C SER A 628 -21.05 19.64 27.23
N ASN A 629 -19.82 20.17 27.04
CA ASN A 629 -19.10 20.89 28.10
C ASN A 629 -19.84 22.18 28.51
N ILE A 630 -20.41 22.92 27.55
CA ILE A 630 -21.27 24.08 27.85
C ILE A 630 -22.47 23.65 28.70
N GLY A 631 -23.15 22.55 28.33
CA GLY A 631 -24.28 22.01 29.10
C GLY A 631 -23.91 21.67 30.55
N VAL A 632 -22.74 21.07 30.78
CA VAL A 632 -22.24 20.78 32.14
C VAL A 632 -22.00 22.06 32.94
N SER A 633 -21.45 23.11 32.33
CA SER A 633 -21.19 24.37 33.03
C SER A 633 -22.46 25.18 33.28
N LEU A 634 -23.44 25.13 32.37
CA LEU A 634 -24.79 25.64 32.61
C LEU A 634 -25.46 24.90 33.77
N GLN A 635 -25.37 23.58 33.83
CA GLN A 635 -25.92 22.80 34.94
C GLN A 635 -25.29 23.19 36.29
N LYS A 636 -23.95 23.30 36.35
CA LYS A 636 -23.26 23.79 37.57
C LYS A 636 -23.75 25.17 38.00
N ARG A 637 -24.08 26.05 37.04
CA ARG A 637 -24.59 27.39 37.31
C ARG A 637 -26.00 27.35 37.91
N VAL A 638 -26.87 26.50 37.38
CA VAL A 638 -28.22 26.27 37.93
C VAL A 638 -28.17 25.74 39.35
N GLU A 639 -27.25 24.82 39.64
CA GLU A 639 -27.05 24.24 40.97
C GLU A 639 -26.69 25.30 42.04
N LEU A 640 -26.26 26.50 41.64
CA LEU A 640 -25.98 27.62 42.53
C LEU A 640 -27.23 28.45 42.88
N ILE A 641 -28.29 28.42 42.06
CA ILE A 641 -29.52 29.21 42.25
C ILE A 641 -30.19 28.90 43.61
N PRO A 642 -30.32 27.65 44.08
CA PRO A 642 -30.89 27.37 45.40
C PRO A 642 -30.08 27.96 46.56
N ASN A 643 -28.74 28.02 46.42
CA ASN A 643 -27.89 28.63 47.44
C ASN A 643 -28.05 30.16 47.43
N LEU A 644 -28.21 30.76 46.25
CA LEU A 644 -28.56 32.17 46.09
C LEU A 644 -29.91 32.48 46.77
N GLU A 645 -30.93 31.67 46.51
CA GLU A 645 -32.26 31.78 47.11
C GLU A 645 -32.22 31.72 48.64
N LYS A 646 -31.43 30.79 49.22
CA LYS A 646 -31.24 30.68 50.68
C LYS A 646 -30.63 31.94 51.29
N ILE A 647 -29.63 32.53 50.64
CA ILE A 647 -28.97 33.76 51.10
C ILE A 647 -29.94 34.94 51.04
N VAL A 648 -30.64 35.10 49.91
CA VAL A 648 -31.64 36.17 49.73
C VAL A 648 -32.81 36.02 50.72
N LYS A 649 -33.30 34.81 50.99
CA LYS A 649 -34.33 34.58 52.02
C LYS A 649 -33.87 34.97 53.42
N LYS A 650 -32.59 34.79 53.74
CA LYS A 650 -32.04 35.09 55.08
C LYS A 650 -31.83 36.58 55.31
N TYR A 651 -31.33 37.31 54.31
CA TYR A 651 -30.93 38.72 54.48
C TYR A 651 -31.88 39.73 53.81
N LEU A 652 -32.67 39.30 52.83
CA LEU A 652 -33.60 40.13 52.05
C LEU A 652 -35.03 39.56 52.10
N SER A 653 -35.45 39.03 53.26
CA SER A 653 -36.78 38.42 53.45
C SER A 653 -37.94 39.37 53.10
N HIS A 654 -37.72 40.68 53.19
CA HIS A 654 -38.68 41.73 52.86
C HIS A 654 -38.78 42.01 51.34
N GLU A 655 -37.81 41.57 50.53
CA GLU A 655 -37.77 41.76 49.07
C GLU A 655 -38.56 40.67 48.33
N LYS A 656 -39.88 40.66 48.52
CA LYS A 656 -40.80 39.65 47.95
C LYS A 656 -40.73 39.57 46.43
N VAL A 657 -40.51 40.70 45.74
CA VAL A 657 -40.41 40.75 44.27
C VAL A 657 -39.17 40.01 43.78
N LEU A 658 -38.02 40.20 44.44
CA LEU A 658 -36.76 39.52 44.09
C LEU A 658 -36.84 38.02 44.37
N LEU A 659 -37.41 37.65 45.52
CA LEU A 659 -37.65 36.24 45.89
C LEU A 659 -38.57 35.54 44.89
N LYS A 660 -39.65 36.19 44.44
CA LYS A 660 -40.56 35.64 43.41
C LYS A 660 -39.82 35.35 42.10
N LYS A 661 -38.99 36.28 41.63
CA LYS A 661 -38.19 36.10 40.41
C LYS A 661 -37.15 34.98 40.54
N LEU A 662 -36.55 34.79 41.71
CA LEU A 662 -35.62 33.68 41.98
C LEU A 662 -36.35 32.33 41.99
N THR A 663 -37.54 32.26 42.56
CA THR A 663 -38.37 31.06 42.52
C THR A 663 -38.83 30.73 41.10
N GLU A 664 -39.19 31.75 40.31
CA GLU A 664 -39.49 31.61 38.88
C GLU A 664 -38.27 31.12 38.09
N LEU A 665 -37.08 31.69 38.31
CA LEU A 665 -35.84 31.22 37.67
C LEU A 665 -35.51 29.76 38.02
N ARG A 666 -35.70 29.37 39.29
CA ARG A 666 -35.46 27.99 39.73
C ARG A 666 -36.40 26.98 39.08
N THR A 667 -37.66 27.37 38.83
CA THR A 667 -38.68 26.48 38.26
C THR A 667 -38.68 26.47 36.73
N SER A 668 -38.18 27.55 36.10
CA SER A 668 -38.18 27.73 34.65
C SER A 668 -36.90 27.27 33.94
N TYR A 669 -35.84 26.90 34.68
CA TYR A 669 -34.57 26.53 34.06
C TYR A 669 -34.65 25.19 33.33
N VAL A 670 -34.30 25.18 32.04
CA VAL A 670 -34.23 23.98 31.21
C VAL A 670 -32.75 23.70 30.96
N THR A 671 -32.25 22.59 31.49
CA THR A 671 -30.82 22.24 31.38
C THR A 671 -30.44 21.58 30.04
N LYS A 672 -31.41 21.31 29.16
CA LYS A 672 -31.15 20.74 27.84
C LYS A 672 -30.67 21.81 26.88
N THR A 673 -29.44 21.66 26.39
CA THR A 673 -28.80 22.57 25.42
C THR A 673 -29.34 22.42 23.99
N ASP A 674 -30.42 21.68 23.77
CA ASP A 674 -30.96 21.36 22.45
C ASP A 674 -31.65 22.56 21.77
N ASN A 675 -32.01 23.59 22.54
CA ASN A 675 -32.62 24.81 22.03
C ASN A 675 -31.85 26.05 22.53
N PHE A 676 -30.97 26.58 21.69
CA PHE A 676 -30.12 27.73 22.01
C PHE A 676 -30.92 28.99 22.36
N ASP A 677 -32.06 29.23 21.69
CA ASP A 677 -32.90 30.38 21.98
C ASP A 677 -33.47 30.31 23.39
N SER A 678 -33.90 29.14 23.83
CA SER A 678 -34.43 28.93 25.19
C SER A 678 -33.36 29.13 26.27
N VAL A 679 -32.16 28.59 26.05
CA VAL A 679 -31.02 28.76 26.96
C VAL A 679 -30.60 30.23 27.02
N SER A 680 -30.61 30.93 25.88
CA SER A 680 -30.31 32.36 25.81
C SER A 680 -31.32 33.20 26.59
N ALA A 681 -32.62 32.92 26.47
CA ALA A 681 -33.66 33.63 27.20
C ALA A 681 -33.50 33.46 28.72
N GLN A 682 -33.20 32.23 29.16
CA GLN A 682 -32.98 31.92 30.57
C GLN A 682 -31.75 32.62 31.14
N LEU A 683 -30.64 32.64 30.41
CA LEU A 683 -29.42 33.36 30.83
C LEU A 683 -29.66 34.87 30.94
N LYS A 684 -30.45 35.47 30.04
CA LYS A 684 -30.84 36.90 30.15
C LYS A 684 -31.69 37.15 31.40
N GLN A 685 -32.67 36.30 31.67
CA GLN A 685 -33.53 36.43 32.85
C GLN A 685 -32.70 36.28 34.14
N GLU A 686 -31.77 35.32 34.16
CA GLU A 686 -30.83 35.13 35.27
C GLU A 686 -29.95 36.37 35.48
N GLN A 687 -29.40 36.92 34.41
CA GLN A 687 -28.57 38.13 34.45
C GLN A 687 -29.33 39.33 35.03
N VAL A 688 -30.60 39.51 34.66
CA VAL A 688 -31.45 40.58 35.23
C VAL A 688 -31.63 40.40 36.73
N VAL A 689 -31.87 39.19 37.21
CA VAL A 689 -32.07 38.92 38.65
C VAL A 689 -30.77 39.10 39.44
N LEU A 690 -29.63 38.64 38.91
CA LEU A 690 -28.33 38.85 39.54
C LEU A 690 -27.98 40.33 39.66
N THR A 691 -28.26 41.12 38.61
CA THR A 691 -28.03 42.58 38.64
C THR A 691 -28.90 43.27 39.69
N GLN A 692 -30.17 42.87 39.80
CA GLN A 692 -31.09 43.38 40.83
C GLN A 692 -30.63 43.00 42.24
N MET A 693 -30.12 41.78 42.43
CA MET A 693 -29.56 41.36 43.71
C MET A 693 -28.30 42.15 44.09
N ILE A 694 -27.39 42.40 43.14
CA ILE A 694 -26.17 43.21 43.39
C ILE A 694 -26.55 44.62 43.82
N ALA A 695 -27.45 45.27 43.07
CA ALA A 695 -27.93 46.61 43.41
C ALA A 695 -28.54 46.66 44.82
N LYS A 696 -29.35 45.66 45.17
CA LYS A 696 -29.94 45.54 46.51
C LYS A 696 -28.93 45.19 47.59
N ALA A 697 -27.86 44.48 47.28
CA ALA A 697 -26.81 44.19 48.26
C ALA A 697 -26.06 45.45 48.73
N GLU A 698 -26.12 46.56 47.98
CA GLU A 698 -25.57 47.85 48.43
C GLU A 698 -26.37 48.44 49.59
N ASP A 699 -27.68 48.25 49.61
CA ASP A 699 -28.58 48.70 50.68
C ASP A 699 -28.42 47.89 51.98
N TYR A 700 -27.76 46.71 51.93
CA TYR A 700 -27.62 45.77 53.04
C TYR A 700 -26.15 45.36 53.29
N PRO A 701 -25.40 46.12 54.11
CA PRO A 701 -23.97 45.90 54.38
C PRO A 701 -23.62 44.50 54.91
N GLU A 702 -24.51 43.90 55.72
CA GLU A 702 -24.35 42.55 56.27
C GLU A 702 -24.37 41.47 55.18
N LEU A 703 -25.19 41.66 54.13
CA LEU A 703 -25.24 40.76 52.98
C LEU A 703 -24.02 40.95 52.07
N LYS A 704 -23.61 42.22 51.86
CA LYS A 704 -22.45 42.59 51.04
C LYS A 704 -21.16 41.93 51.53
N SER A 705 -20.93 41.93 52.83
CA SER A 705 -19.70 41.41 53.46
C SER A 705 -19.75 39.92 53.81
N HIS A 706 -20.89 39.25 53.65
CA HIS A 706 -21.02 37.86 54.07
C HIS A 706 -20.17 36.92 53.19
N LYS A 707 -19.20 36.22 53.80
CA LYS A 707 -18.23 35.34 53.10
C LYS A 707 -18.87 34.35 52.12
N LEU A 708 -20.04 33.79 52.45
CA LEU A 708 -20.74 32.85 51.57
C LEU A 708 -21.33 33.54 50.33
N ASN A 709 -21.79 34.79 50.47
CA ASN A 709 -22.36 35.57 49.36
C ASN A 709 -21.25 35.96 48.38
N VAL A 710 -20.13 36.51 48.87
CA VAL A 710 -18.95 36.83 48.06
C VAL A 710 -18.45 35.59 47.31
N LYS A 711 -18.33 34.45 48.00
CA LYS A 711 -17.90 33.18 47.37
C LYS A 711 -18.87 32.71 46.27
N LEU A 712 -20.18 32.86 46.48
CA LEU A 712 -21.19 32.49 45.51
C LEU A 712 -21.17 33.40 44.27
N MET A 713 -21.06 34.71 44.47
CA MET A 713 -21.00 35.69 43.38
C MET A 713 -19.72 35.52 42.55
N ASN A 714 -18.57 35.31 43.20
CA ASN A 714 -17.33 34.99 42.50
C ASN A 714 -17.48 33.70 41.68
N ARG A 715 -18.10 32.66 42.24
CA ARG A 715 -18.33 31.40 41.53
C ARG A 715 -19.25 31.56 40.31
N LEU A 716 -20.27 32.41 40.39
CA LEU A 716 -21.16 32.73 39.27
C LEU A 716 -20.43 33.50 38.16
N ILE A 717 -19.57 34.46 38.53
CA ILE A 717 -18.71 35.19 37.58
C ILE A 717 -17.74 34.22 36.90
N ASP A 718 -17.10 33.32 37.65
CA ASP A 718 -16.21 32.30 37.09
C ASP A 718 -16.94 31.41 36.08
N LEU A 719 -18.17 30.98 36.39
CA LEU A 719 -18.98 30.16 35.48
C LEU A 719 -19.45 30.92 34.23
N GLU A 720 -19.77 32.22 34.35
CA GLU A 720 -20.07 33.07 33.18
C GLU A 720 -18.85 33.20 32.26
N ASN A 721 -17.68 33.47 32.83
CA ASN A 721 -16.43 33.55 32.07
C ASN A 721 -16.10 32.19 31.40
N GLU A 722 -16.27 31.08 32.15
CA GLU A 722 -16.16 29.70 31.65
C GLU A 722 -17.08 29.45 30.45
N ILE A 723 -18.37 29.76 30.59
CA ILE A 723 -19.37 29.56 29.53
C ILE A 723 -19.04 30.42 28.30
N SER A 724 -18.61 31.67 28.50
CA SER A 724 -18.25 32.56 27.39
C SER A 724 -17.07 32.00 26.59
N LEU A 725 -16.02 31.51 27.26
CA LEU A 725 -14.85 30.89 26.61
C LEU A 725 -15.22 29.57 25.90
N MET A 726 -16.09 28.77 26.50
CA MET A 726 -16.58 27.53 25.88
C MET A 726 -17.41 27.78 24.62
N ARG A 727 -18.23 28.83 24.64
CA ARG A 727 -19.06 29.25 23.51
C ARG A 727 -18.23 29.67 22.30
N GLU A 728 -17.19 30.46 22.52
CA GLU A 728 -16.23 30.83 21.45
C GLU A 728 -15.63 29.56 20.82
N GLY A 729 -15.13 28.64 21.65
CA GLY A 729 -14.60 27.37 21.17
C GLY A 729 -15.62 26.46 20.48
N TYR A 730 -16.90 26.51 20.85
CA TYR A 730 -17.98 25.81 20.15
C TYR A 730 -18.23 26.42 18.77
N ASN A 731 -18.40 27.74 18.70
CA ASN A 731 -18.67 28.46 17.45
C ASN A 731 -17.53 28.30 16.44
N ASP A 732 -16.28 28.33 16.90
CA ASP A 732 -15.12 28.05 16.05
C ASP A 732 -15.15 26.62 15.49
N ALA A 733 -15.45 25.63 16.33
CA ALA A 733 -15.54 24.23 15.92
C ALA A 733 -16.69 24.00 14.91
N VAL A 734 -17.85 24.62 15.13
CA VAL A 734 -19.00 24.58 14.21
C VAL A 734 -18.66 25.26 12.89
N THR A 735 -18.05 26.45 12.93
CA THR A 735 -17.66 27.19 11.73
C THR A 735 -16.70 26.38 10.86
N TYR A 736 -15.70 25.75 11.48
CA TYR A 736 -14.76 24.90 10.77
C TYR A 736 -15.44 23.65 10.19
N PHE A 737 -16.33 22.99 10.95
CA PHE A 737 -17.11 21.85 10.48
C PHE A 737 -18.02 22.22 9.30
N ASN A 738 -18.80 23.30 9.40
CA ASN A 738 -19.71 23.79 8.36
C ASN A 738 -18.95 24.20 7.09
N THR A 739 -17.79 24.85 7.24
CA THR A 739 -16.91 25.19 6.11
C THR A 739 -16.40 23.92 5.42
N ARG A 740 -16.01 22.90 6.20
CA ARG A 740 -15.47 21.65 5.66
C ARG A 740 -16.53 20.88 4.85
N ILE A 741 -17.74 20.71 5.38
CA ILE A 741 -18.83 20.00 4.65
C ILE A 741 -19.29 20.75 3.38
N ALA A 742 -19.00 22.05 3.26
CA ALA A 742 -19.32 22.87 2.09
C ALA A 742 -18.18 22.95 1.05
N SER A 743 -16.99 22.41 1.34
CA SER A 743 -15.79 22.52 0.49
C SER A 743 -15.59 21.29 -0.39
N VAL A 744 -15.03 21.44 -1.59
CA VAL A 744 -14.63 20.30 -2.46
C VAL A 744 -13.30 19.70 -1.94
N PRO A 745 -13.16 18.36 -1.84
CA PRO A 745 -14.12 17.31 -2.25
C PRO A 745 -15.11 16.87 -1.17
N ASP A 746 -14.99 17.38 0.06
CA ASP A 746 -15.81 16.98 1.22
C ASP A 746 -17.31 17.11 1.01
N VAL A 747 -17.77 18.05 0.18
CA VAL A 747 -19.19 18.26 -0.16
C VAL A 747 -19.86 17.01 -0.76
N PHE A 748 -19.12 16.22 -1.55
CA PHE A 748 -19.66 14.98 -2.13
C PHE A 748 -19.88 13.93 -1.05
N PHE A 749 -18.90 13.77 -0.15
CA PHE A 749 -19.00 12.83 0.97
C PHE A 749 -20.04 13.30 2.00
N ALA A 750 -20.11 14.59 2.28
CA ALA A 750 -21.07 15.18 3.21
C ALA A 750 -22.51 14.89 2.77
N LYS A 751 -22.82 15.10 1.49
CA LYS A 751 -24.13 14.78 0.91
C LYS A 751 -24.43 13.28 0.91
N ALA A 752 -23.45 12.45 0.52
CA ALA A 752 -23.63 11.00 0.44
C ALA A 752 -23.88 10.35 1.81
N PHE A 753 -23.25 10.85 2.88
CA PHE A 753 -23.35 10.30 4.24
C PHE A 753 -24.26 11.10 5.19
N GLY A 754 -24.96 12.13 4.70
CA GLY A 754 -25.93 12.90 5.49
C GLY A 754 -25.33 13.79 6.58
N PHE A 755 -24.15 14.38 6.34
CA PHE A 755 -23.60 15.41 7.24
C PHE A 755 -24.32 16.74 7.02
N VAL A 756 -24.97 17.24 8.08
CA VAL A 756 -25.74 18.50 8.07
C VAL A 756 -24.99 19.57 8.86
N SER A 757 -25.13 20.82 8.42
CA SER A 757 -24.62 22.00 9.12
C SER A 757 -25.13 22.06 10.56
N MET A 758 -24.27 22.51 11.49
CA MET A 758 -24.66 22.77 12.87
C MET A 758 -24.92 24.27 13.08
N ASP A 759 -25.79 24.59 14.03
CA ASP A 759 -26.10 25.97 14.41
C ASP A 759 -25.03 26.56 15.32
N LEU A 760 -24.80 27.87 15.19
CA LEU A 760 -23.91 28.61 16.07
C LEU A 760 -24.64 29.01 17.37
N PHE A 761 -23.90 29.06 18.47
CA PHE A 761 -24.40 29.57 19.75
C PHE A 761 -24.23 31.09 19.81
N HIS A 762 -25.29 31.83 19.45
CA HIS A 762 -25.31 33.30 19.54
C HIS A 762 -25.90 33.77 20.87
N PHE A 763 -25.18 34.68 21.56
CA PHE A 763 -25.68 35.36 22.75
C PHE A 763 -25.10 36.78 22.85
N GLU A 764 -25.95 37.79 22.76
CA GLU A 764 -25.59 39.16 23.15
C GLU A 764 -25.68 39.27 24.68
N SER A 765 -24.57 39.03 25.39
CA SER A 765 -24.43 39.48 26.77
C SER A 765 -23.77 40.86 26.79
N LYS A 766 -24.40 41.83 27.47
CA LYS A 766 -23.63 42.95 28.01
C LYS A 766 -22.68 42.36 29.05
N HIS A 767 -21.38 42.38 28.75
CA HIS A 767 -20.32 41.82 29.59
C HIS A 767 -20.48 42.20 31.07
N PHE A 768 -20.37 41.20 31.96
CA PHE A 768 -20.26 41.37 33.42
C PHE A 768 -18.99 42.14 33.86
N SER A 769 -18.09 42.48 32.93
CA SER A 769 -16.79 43.12 33.21
C SER A 769 -16.88 44.54 33.78
N ARG A 770 -18.09 45.09 33.99
CA ARG A 770 -18.31 46.35 34.71
C ARG A 770 -18.77 46.20 36.16
N LEU A 771 -18.97 44.98 36.66
CA LEU A 771 -19.39 44.74 38.06
C LEU A 771 -18.34 43.91 38.82
N THR A 772 -17.07 44.31 38.75
CA THR A 772 -16.14 44.00 39.85
C THR A 772 -16.58 44.83 41.05
N VAL A 773 -17.48 44.30 41.86
CA VAL A 773 -17.75 44.87 43.18
C VAL A 773 -16.47 44.69 43.99
N LYS A 774 -15.70 45.76 44.17
CA LYS A 774 -14.64 45.79 45.17
C LYS A 774 -15.32 45.66 46.53
N PHE A 775 -15.20 44.49 47.13
CA PHE A 775 -15.45 44.31 48.54
C PHE A 775 -14.15 44.73 49.24
N ASP A 776 -14.17 45.88 49.91
CA ASP A 776 -13.08 46.29 50.80
C ASP A 776 -13.00 45.38 52.04
#